data_AF-A0A9N8E9M9-F1
#
_entry.id   AF-A0A9N8E9M9-F1
#
_cell.length_a   1.000
_cell.length_b   1.000
_cell.length_c   1.000
_cell.angle_alpha   90.00
_cell.angle_beta   90.00
_cell.angle_gamma   90.00
#
_symmetry.space_group_name_H-M   'P 1'
#
loop_
_entity.id
_entity.type
_entity.pdbx_description
1 polymer ?
#
loop_
_entity_poly.entity_id
_entity_poly.type
_entity_poly.pdbx_seq_one_letter_code
_entity_poly.pdbx_strand_id
1 'polypeptide(L)'
;MVNVAIVGAGAAGLQAALTLQNAGMTFQILEADSKLGGRLQKREGFADFPIDVGGEWIHVNPSILNDLAGQTVTNTINTVAYLTEYDEYEEGSWNTLPYQNQDYKFVGYTWADFFNDHVANSGVKDSIVYNCNVNAIDYSSSPVTLGCTSGSTYTADHVIVTVSTKVLQDNDISFTPTIPSNVRSAIDKYILMDGLKAFLKFTSTFYRQGFSRAVDSQGVTYGDRYFYDITFGQSSSEHVMGSLAVGQPASSYVSQSEQQVLKSILVQLDELYNNQATPAYIDGFVQNWNNQPYVRGAYTHLGDRDYESAITTMRTSLGDGKVYFAGEAIPADNYEWGFAHEAAKSGRSAANKIISANGGTTEAPSPSPDPSCFSKQATVKVRDREGPTPMTRLARGDWVLVDATTNKYEPIYAFAHWNEDKQSEFLQLTTSSGSKLELTGDHMVFVVGRHHPVPARSVQVGDLLVSGGSNDTYDTDLDLSGGLVTMIQTVRRTGIYAPLTPSGALVVDGILASSYVALQQESLEFVQWHDGTTIPLLSQQRLAHWGLAPFRMICTTQLLTTTAAASTLCDASADNHGMPAYVRMGLQLSQWADQQSKWTQVLLIFPLFLILLGILASAEVPWYLGVPGLVTLVTLLYVHLVAKHCNVSFSVQRSKSALCFHRILKAKK
;
A
#
# COMPACT_ATOMS: atom_id res chain seq x y z
N MET A 1 25.73 13.02 21.49
CA MET A 1 24.81 13.70 20.57
C MET A 1 24.75 12.85 19.32
N VAL A 2 23.55 12.48 18.90
CA VAL A 2 23.28 11.67 17.70
C VAL A 2 22.37 12.47 16.77
N ASN A 3 22.24 12.07 15.51
CA ASN A 3 21.30 12.72 14.61
C ASN A 3 19.86 12.45 15.03
N VAL A 4 19.56 11.22 15.46
CA VAL A 4 18.19 10.83 15.83
C VAL A 4 18.16 10.05 17.14
N ALA A 5 17.36 10.52 18.10
CA ALA A 5 16.97 9.71 19.25
C ALA A 5 15.65 8.98 18.94
N ILE A 6 15.57 7.69 19.25
CA ILE A 6 14.36 6.88 19.06
C ILE A 6 13.86 6.46 20.43
N VAL A 7 12.61 6.75 20.75
CA VAL A 7 12.00 6.39 22.04
C VAL A 7 11.17 5.12 21.85
N GLY A 8 11.68 4.00 22.38
CA GLY A 8 11.11 2.65 22.27
C GLY A 8 11.85 1.75 21.27
N ALA A 9 12.07 0.50 21.66
CA ALA A 9 12.73 -0.57 20.90
C ALA A 9 11.74 -1.68 20.49
N GLY A 10 10.49 -1.30 20.18
CA GLY A 10 9.52 -2.17 19.49
C GLY A 10 9.77 -2.21 17.97
N ALA A 11 8.93 -2.91 17.21
CA ALA A 11 9.05 -3.04 15.75
C ALA A 11 9.27 -1.70 15.01
N ALA A 12 8.51 -0.66 15.36
CA ALA A 12 8.65 0.66 14.78
C ALA A 12 10.03 1.29 15.07
N GLY A 13 10.46 1.29 16.33
CA GLY A 13 11.75 1.86 16.72
C GLY A 13 12.94 1.12 16.13
N LEU A 14 12.89 -0.22 16.13
CA LEU A 14 13.93 -1.05 15.54
C LEU A 14 14.03 -0.85 14.02
N GLN A 15 12.90 -0.78 13.32
CA GLN A 15 12.91 -0.53 11.87
C GLN A 15 13.38 0.89 11.54
N ALA A 16 12.97 1.89 12.32
CA ALA A 16 13.46 3.26 12.16
C ALA A 16 14.99 3.31 12.31
N ALA A 17 15.53 2.66 13.34
CA ALA A 17 16.96 2.56 13.57
C ALA A 17 17.71 1.88 12.42
N LEU A 18 17.22 0.73 11.94
CA LEU A 18 17.81 0.05 10.78
C LEU A 18 17.82 0.94 9.54
N THR A 19 16.73 1.68 9.30
CA THR A 19 16.60 2.61 8.17
C THR A 19 17.63 3.74 8.27
N LEU A 20 17.78 4.34 9.44
CA LEU A 20 18.78 5.39 9.71
C LEU A 20 20.21 4.86 9.60
N GLN A 21 20.46 3.64 10.09
CA GLN A 21 21.74 2.95 9.97
C GLN A 21 22.16 2.79 8.50
N ASN A 22 21.23 2.32 7.66
CA ASN A 22 21.45 2.11 6.23
C ASN A 22 21.68 3.43 5.48
N ALA A 23 21.11 4.54 5.98
CA ALA A 23 21.36 5.88 5.48
C ALA A 23 22.64 6.53 6.04
N GLY A 24 23.40 5.83 6.90
CA GLY A 24 24.63 6.35 7.51
C GLY A 24 24.40 7.43 8.57
N MET A 25 23.18 7.57 9.10
CA MET A 25 22.85 8.51 10.17
C MET A 25 23.14 7.91 11.55
N THR A 26 23.65 8.71 12.47
CA THR A 26 23.85 8.26 13.86
C THR A 26 22.53 8.29 14.62
N PHE A 27 22.26 7.26 15.41
CA PHE A 27 21.05 7.17 16.21
C PHE A 27 21.32 6.52 17.58
N GLN A 28 20.39 6.73 18.51
CA GLN A 28 20.35 6.06 19.81
C GLN A 28 18.90 5.68 20.13
N ILE A 29 18.65 4.42 20.47
CA ILE A 29 17.34 3.97 20.96
C ILE A 29 17.34 4.05 22.49
N LEU A 30 16.29 4.65 23.05
CA LEU A 30 16.02 4.72 24.48
C LEU A 30 14.82 3.82 24.79
N GLU A 31 15.07 2.67 25.41
CA GLU A 31 14.06 1.66 25.75
C GLU A 31 13.77 1.71 27.25
N ALA A 32 12.48 1.74 27.60
CA ALA A 32 12.04 1.83 28.98
C ALA A 32 12.22 0.51 29.74
N ASP A 33 12.04 -0.62 29.06
CA ASP A 33 12.22 -1.96 29.63
C ASP A 33 13.71 -2.38 29.61
N SER A 34 13.99 -3.46 30.31
CA SER A 34 15.25 -4.21 30.32
C SER A 34 15.47 -5.05 29.06
N LYS A 35 14.49 -5.11 28.16
CA LYS A 35 14.48 -5.93 26.95
C LYS A 35 13.85 -5.18 25.77
N LEU A 36 14.21 -5.59 24.55
CA LEU A 36 13.61 -5.06 23.31
C LEU A 36 12.31 -5.80 22.95
N GLY A 37 11.64 -5.33 21.91
CA GLY A 37 10.51 -6.00 21.26
C GLY A 37 9.15 -5.40 21.64
N GLY A 38 9.03 -4.75 22.79
CA GLY A 38 7.77 -4.15 23.24
C GLY A 38 6.65 -5.19 23.29
N ARG A 39 5.68 -5.09 22.38
CA ARG A 39 4.55 -6.04 22.21
C ARG A 39 4.89 -7.33 21.47
N LEU A 40 6.10 -7.46 20.95
CA LEU A 40 6.59 -8.68 20.30
C LEU A 40 7.48 -9.41 21.30
N GLN A 41 6.85 -10.31 22.06
CA GLN A 41 7.49 -11.08 23.12
C GLN A 41 7.16 -12.55 22.92
N LYS A 42 8.09 -13.39 23.35
CA LYS A 42 7.94 -14.85 23.28
C LYS A 42 8.09 -15.52 24.64
N ARG A 43 7.55 -16.72 24.77
CA ARG A 43 7.75 -17.64 25.88
C ARG A 43 8.46 -18.89 25.38
N GLU A 44 9.57 -19.22 26.04
CA GLU A 44 10.29 -20.48 25.84
C GLU A 44 9.99 -21.47 26.97
N GLY A 45 10.21 -22.75 26.70
CA GLY A 45 10.14 -23.83 27.71
C GLY A 45 8.73 -24.23 28.14
N PHE A 46 7.68 -23.53 27.69
CA PHE A 46 6.30 -24.01 27.85
C PHE A 46 5.95 -25.06 26.81
N ALA A 47 6.43 -24.92 25.58
CA ALA A 47 6.36 -25.96 24.54
C ALA A 47 7.76 -26.25 23.97
N ASP A 48 7.85 -27.28 23.13
CA ASP A 48 9.07 -27.65 22.39
C ASP A 48 9.41 -26.69 21.23
N PHE A 49 8.64 -25.60 21.09
CA PHE A 49 8.89 -24.46 20.22
C PHE A 49 8.61 -23.13 20.96
N PRO A 50 9.19 -22.00 20.51
CA PRO A 50 8.89 -20.70 21.11
C PRO A 50 7.45 -20.26 20.78
N ILE A 51 6.75 -19.72 21.77
CA ILE A 51 5.37 -19.24 21.63
C ILE A 51 5.35 -17.71 21.61
N ASP A 52 4.75 -17.11 20.58
CA ASP A 52 4.43 -15.68 20.56
C ASP A 52 3.37 -15.35 21.64
N VAL A 53 3.79 -14.67 22.71
CA VAL A 53 2.86 -14.18 23.75
C VAL A 53 2.28 -12.81 23.42
N GLY A 54 2.77 -12.18 22.35
CA GLY A 54 2.28 -10.95 21.77
C GLY A 54 1.63 -11.13 20.40
N GLY A 55 2.01 -10.27 19.46
CA GLY A 55 1.65 -10.42 18.04
C GLY A 55 2.22 -11.72 17.47
N GLU A 56 1.37 -12.53 16.84
CA GLU A 56 1.69 -13.91 16.41
C GLU A 56 1.51 -14.11 14.89
N TRP A 57 0.50 -13.47 14.30
CA TRP A 57 0.16 -13.66 12.90
C TRP A 57 0.91 -12.71 11.96
N ILE A 58 1.08 -13.17 10.73
CA ILE A 58 1.51 -12.38 9.58
C ILE A 58 0.29 -12.27 8.66
N HIS A 59 -0.36 -11.10 8.67
CA HIS A 59 -1.62 -10.84 7.94
C HIS A 59 -1.43 -10.51 6.45
N VAL A 60 -0.21 -10.70 5.95
CA VAL A 60 0.18 -10.45 4.56
C VAL A 60 1.09 -11.58 4.10
N ASN A 61 1.41 -11.60 2.80
CA ASN A 61 2.35 -12.56 2.26
C ASN A 61 3.69 -12.55 3.04
N PRO A 62 4.25 -13.71 3.45
CA PRO A 62 5.48 -13.80 4.23
C PRO A 62 6.71 -13.14 3.60
N SER A 63 6.67 -12.81 2.31
CA SER A 63 7.66 -11.95 1.66
C SER A 63 7.86 -10.60 2.34
N ILE A 64 6.89 -10.12 3.12
CA ILE A 64 7.06 -8.93 3.98
C ILE A 64 8.29 -9.05 4.89
N LEU A 65 8.64 -10.26 5.33
CA LEU A 65 9.82 -10.50 6.17
C LEU A 65 11.11 -10.15 5.43
N ASN A 66 11.16 -10.36 4.12
CA ASN A 66 12.31 -9.98 3.30
C ASN A 66 12.43 -8.45 3.20
N ASP A 67 11.30 -7.76 3.02
CA ASP A 67 11.25 -6.30 3.00
C ASP A 67 11.73 -5.71 4.34
N LEU A 68 11.21 -6.20 5.46
CA LEU A 68 11.57 -5.70 6.77
C LEU A 68 13.04 -5.97 7.11
N ALA A 69 13.57 -7.14 6.73
CA ALA A 69 14.97 -7.50 6.92
C ALA A 69 15.93 -6.80 5.95
N GLY A 70 15.43 -6.24 4.84
CA GLY A 70 16.27 -5.68 3.76
C GLY A 70 17.05 -6.73 2.96
N GLN A 71 16.75 -8.01 3.14
CA GLN A 71 17.40 -9.14 2.48
C GLN A 71 16.47 -10.36 2.44
N THR A 72 16.76 -11.33 1.57
CA THR A 72 15.97 -12.57 1.50
C THR A 72 16.22 -13.46 2.73
N VAL A 73 15.19 -13.64 3.55
CA VAL A 73 15.17 -14.47 4.76
C VAL A 73 14.09 -15.56 4.74
N THR A 74 13.11 -15.49 3.82
CA THR A 74 12.06 -16.49 3.67
C THR A 74 12.56 -17.87 3.22
N ASN A 75 13.84 -17.98 2.82
CA ASN A 75 14.48 -19.28 2.55
C ASN A 75 14.92 -20.00 3.83
N THR A 76 15.01 -19.29 4.95
CA THR A 76 15.48 -19.81 6.24
C THR A 76 14.40 -19.75 7.32
N ILE A 77 13.48 -18.79 7.22
CA ILE A 77 12.32 -18.70 8.11
C ILE A 77 11.17 -19.47 7.50
N ASN A 78 10.73 -20.50 8.22
CA ASN A 78 9.57 -21.28 7.84
C ASN A 78 8.29 -20.61 8.35
N THR A 79 7.30 -20.50 7.47
CA THR A 79 5.95 -20.08 7.82
C THR A 79 4.94 -21.10 7.29
N VAL A 80 3.78 -21.14 7.93
CA VAL A 80 2.66 -21.99 7.54
C VAL A 80 1.43 -21.12 7.31
N ALA A 81 0.67 -21.42 6.26
CA ALA A 81 -0.60 -20.76 6.02
C ALA A 81 -1.59 -21.18 7.11
N TYR A 82 -2.11 -20.21 7.85
CA TYR A 82 -2.93 -20.39 9.04
C TYR A 82 -4.44 -20.26 8.76
N LEU A 83 -4.90 -20.85 7.64
CA LEU A 83 -6.31 -21.09 7.25
C LEU A 83 -6.96 -20.05 6.32
N THR A 84 -8.06 -20.48 5.67
CA THR A 84 -8.99 -19.70 4.83
C THR A 84 -10.43 -19.74 5.37
N GLU A 85 -10.63 -20.23 6.60
CA GLU A 85 -11.94 -20.40 7.26
C GLU A 85 -11.80 -20.19 8.78
N TYR A 86 -12.86 -19.72 9.45
CA TYR A 86 -12.97 -19.68 10.92
C TYR A 86 -14.26 -20.35 11.39
N ASP A 87 -14.21 -20.96 12.58
CA ASP A 87 -15.33 -21.61 13.23
C ASP A 87 -15.96 -20.66 14.26
N GLU A 88 -17.26 -20.45 14.19
CA GLU A 88 -18.02 -19.62 15.14
C GLU A 88 -18.99 -20.51 15.92
N TYR A 89 -18.97 -20.39 17.25
CA TYR A 89 -19.89 -21.12 18.13
C TYR A 89 -21.08 -20.24 18.52
N GLU A 90 -22.28 -20.62 18.09
CA GLU A 90 -23.52 -19.90 18.32
C GLU A 90 -24.66 -20.88 18.63
N GLU A 91 -25.48 -20.55 19.64
CA GLU A 91 -26.67 -21.32 20.06
C GLU A 91 -26.44 -22.84 20.28
N GLY A 92 -25.25 -23.22 20.75
CA GLY A 92 -24.92 -24.62 21.02
C GLY A 92 -24.40 -25.39 19.81
N SER A 93 -24.08 -24.71 18.71
CA SER A 93 -23.63 -25.31 17.45
C SER A 93 -22.42 -24.58 16.86
N TRP A 94 -21.60 -25.32 16.11
CA TRP A 94 -20.45 -24.78 15.38
C TRP A 94 -20.83 -24.49 13.93
N ASN A 95 -20.52 -23.28 13.47
CA ASN A 95 -20.67 -22.85 12.09
C ASN A 95 -19.29 -22.52 11.50
N THR A 96 -18.97 -23.06 10.33
CA THR A 96 -17.72 -22.74 9.63
C THR A 96 -17.99 -21.65 8.60
N LEU A 97 -17.25 -20.55 8.68
CA LEU A 97 -17.39 -19.37 7.85
C LEU A 97 -16.14 -19.14 7.01
N PRO A 98 -16.29 -18.71 5.74
CA PRO A 98 -15.14 -18.39 4.90
C PRO A 98 -14.40 -17.18 5.47
N TYR A 99 -13.07 -17.27 5.53
CA TYR A 99 -12.18 -16.18 5.89
C TYR A 99 -11.53 -15.66 4.61
N GLN A 100 -11.74 -14.39 4.28
CA GLN A 100 -11.36 -13.84 2.97
C GLN A 100 -9.85 -13.59 2.81
N ASN A 101 -9.09 -13.57 3.91
CA ASN A 101 -7.66 -13.28 3.90
C ASN A 101 -6.84 -14.51 4.28
N GLN A 102 -5.63 -14.67 3.73
CA GLN A 102 -4.73 -15.74 4.14
C GLN A 102 -3.72 -15.21 5.16
N ASP A 103 -3.86 -15.63 6.42
CA ASP A 103 -2.88 -15.37 7.47
C ASP A 103 -1.78 -16.44 7.47
N TYR A 104 -0.62 -16.10 8.04
CA TYR A 104 0.48 -17.03 8.24
C TYR A 104 0.98 -17.02 9.69
N LYS A 105 1.53 -18.15 10.12
CA LYS A 105 2.26 -18.28 11.39
C LYS A 105 3.69 -18.70 11.13
N PHE A 106 4.59 -18.30 12.02
CA PHE A 106 5.94 -18.81 12.07
C PHE A 106 5.96 -20.29 12.50
N VAL A 107 6.91 -21.07 11.99
CA VAL A 107 7.16 -22.47 12.41
C VAL A 107 8.50 -22.53 13.12
N GLY A 108 8.49 -22.85 14.43
CA GLY A 108 9.68 -22.87 15.28
C GLY A 108 10.36 -21.51 15.46
N TYR A 109 9.64 -20.42 15.21
CA TYR A 109 10.15 -19.05 15.17
C TYR A 109 9.05 -18.07 15.64
N THR A 110 9.40 -16.80 15.86
CA THR A 110 8.44 -15.79 16.35
C THR A 110 8.72 -14.41 15.76
N TRP A 111 7.78 -13.47 15.91
CA TRP A 111 8.05 -12.06 15.60
C TRP A 111 9.18 -11.49 16.46
N ALA A 112 9.28 -11.90 17.73
CA ALA A 112 10.35 -11.49 18.63
C ALA A 112 11.72 -11.96 18.11
N ASP A 113 11.80 -13.20 17.62
CA ASP A 113 13.01 -13.74 17.00
C ASP A 113 13.36 -12.99 15.72
N PHE A 114 12.38 -12.78 14.83
CA PHE A 114 12.60 -12.06 13.57
C PHE A 114 13.23 -10.68 13.79
N PHE A 115 12.64 -9.85 14.65
CA PHE A 115 13.17 -8.51 14.91
C PHE A 115 14.49 -8.54 15.67
N ASN A 116 14.74 -9.53 16.54
CA ASN A 116 16.04 -9.67 17.18
C ASN A 116 17.13 -10.05 16.17
N ASP A 117 16.89 -11.07 15.36
CA ASP A 117 17.91 -11.69 14.52
C ASP A 117 18.20 -10.90 13.25
N HIS A 118 17.16 -10.35 12.61
CA HIS A 118 17.28 -9.71 11.31
C HIS A 118 17.26 -8.18 11.34
N VAL A 119 16.80 -7.58 12.43
CA VAL A 119 16.76 -6.12 12.57
C VAL A 119 17.72 -5.66 13.66
N ALA A 120 17.58 -6.12 14.90
CA ALA A 120 18.41 -5.66 16.02
C ALA A 120 19.88 -6.11 15.88
N ASN A 121 20.14 -7.38 15.57
CA ASN A 121 21.50 -7.94 15.46
C ASN A 121 22.26 -7.47 14.20
N SER A 122 21.66 -6.61 13.36
CA SER A 122 22.33 -5.97 12.22
C SER A 122 23.27 -4.81 12.61
N GLY A 123 23.52 -4.61 13.92
CA GLY A 123 24.27 -3.49 14.49
C GLY A 123 23.42 -2.49 15.28
N VAL A 124 22.09 -2.52 15.09
CA VAL A 124 21.13 -1.65 15.80
C VAL A 124 21.18 -1.85 17.32
N LYS A 125 21.36 -3.10 17.76
CA LYS A 125 21.31 -3.50 19.17
C LYS A 125 22.37 -2.81 20.03
N ASP A 126 23.52 -2.48 19.45
CA ASP A 126 24.63 -1.81 20.16
C ASP A 126 24.29 -0.36 20.52
N SER A 127 23.30 0.21 19.84
CA SER A 127 22.81 1.58 20.05
C SER A 127 21.53 1.62 20.90
N ILE A 128 21.21 0.56 21.66
CA ILE A 128 20.06 0.53 22.58
C ILE A 128 20.50 0.82 24.02
N VAL A 129 19.89 1.84 24.64
CA VAL A 129 19.96 2.09 26.07
C VAL A 129 18.70 1.56 26.73
N TYR A 130 18.84 0.44 27.45
CA TYR A 130 17.76 -0.15 28.25
C TYR A 130 17.55 0.59 29.57
N ASN A 131 16.37 0.40 30.17
CA ASN A 131 15.97 1.03 31.43
C ASN A 131 16.00 2.58 31.39
N CYS A 132 15.93 3.19 30.21
CA CYS A 132 15.69 4.62 30.07
C CYS A 132 14.20 4.83 29.78
N ASN A 133 13.40 4.94 30.83
CA ASN A 133 12.03 5.40 30.71
C ASN A 133 12.02 6.91 30.47
N VAL A 134 11.94 7.34 29.21
CA VAL A 134 11.88 8.76 28.83
C VAL A 134 10.63 9.38 29.43
N ASN A 135 10.76 10.48 30.18
CA ASN A 135 9.66 11.21 30.81
C ASN A 135 9.62 12.70 30.43
N ALA A 136 10.61 13.20 29.70
CA ALA A 136 10.64 14.58 29.21
C ALA A 136 11.29 14.65 27.82
N ILE A 137 10.68 15.42 26.91
CA ILE A 137 11.21 15.77 25.59
C ILE A 137 11.09 17.30 25.43
N ASP A 138 12.22 18.00 25.46
CA ASP A 138 12.33 19.43 25.21
C ASP A 138 12.85 19.69 23.80
N TYR A 139 11.95 20.11 22.92
CA TYR A 139 12.21 20.50 21.53
C TYR A 139 12.07 22.01 21.29
N SER A 140 12.10 22.82 22.37
CA SER A 140 12.03 24.29 22.29
C SER A 140 13.26 24.91 21.64
N SER A 141 14.41 24.24 21.78
CA SER A 141 15.68 24.61 21.17
C SER A 141 16.20 23.48 20.27
N SER A 142 17.33 23.70 19.61
CA SER A 142 18.08 22.65 18.92
C SER A 142 19.46 22.57 19.57
N PRO A 143 19.95 21.39 19.94
CA PRO A 143 19.34 20.06 19.76
C PRO A 143 18.16 19.80 20.70
N VAL A 144 17.32 18.81 20.38
CA VAL A 144 16.25 18.30 21.25
C VAL A 144 16.88 17.58 22.45
N THR A 145 16.34 17.79 23.65
CA THR A 145 16.81 17.15 24.89
C THR A 145 15.78 16.15 25.40
N LEU A 146 16.22 14.94 25.74
CA LEU A 146 15.39 13.87 26.32
C LEU A 146 15.87 13.56 27.73
N GLY A 147 14.95 13.45 28.68
CA GLY A 147 15.23 13.02 30.06
C GLY A 147 14.63 11.65 30.34
N CYS A 148 15.39 10.76 30.99
CA CYS A 148 14.87 9.52 31.56
C CYS A 148 14.48 9.74 33.04
N THR A 149 13.56 8.92 33.57
CA THR A 149 13.20 8.92 35.00
C THR A 149 14.38 8.67 35.94
N SER A 150 15.45 8.03 35.47
CA SER A 150 16.69 7.82 36.22
C SER A 150 17.51 9.11 36.44
N GLY A 151 17.14 10.22 35.77
CA GLY A 151 17.89 11.48 35.75
C GLY A 151 18.93 11.58 34.64
N SER A 152 19.12 10.52 33.83
CA SER A 152 19.99 10.55 32.65
C SER A 152 19.38 11.42 31.56
N THR A 153 20.22 12.14 30.81
CA THR A 153 19.80 13.02 29.72
C THR A 153 20.51 12.70 28.41
N TYR A 154 19.80 12.88 27.30
CA TYR A 154 20.27 12.61 25.94
C TYR A 154 19.92 13.77 25.02
N THR A 155 20.70 13.97 23.96
CA THR A 155 20.47 15.04 22.98
C THR A 155 20.57 14.52 21.55
N ALA A 156 19.67 14.99 20.69
CA ALA A 156 19.63 14.66 19.27
C ALA A 156 19.06 15.80 18.40
N ASP A 157 19.38 15.80 17.11
CA ASP A 157 18.81 16.78 16.16
C ASP A 157 17.30 16.52 15.96
N HIS A 158 16.91 15.24 15.90
CA HIS A 158 15.53 14.78 15.75
C HIS A 158 15.17 13.69 16.76
N VAL A 159 13.87 13.51 17.00
CA VAL A 159 13.33 12.44 17.85
C VAL A 159 12.23 11.69 17.10
N ILE A 160 12.28 10.35 17.11
CA ILE A 160 11.17 9.49 16.70
C ILE A 160 10.57 8.84 17.95
N VAL A 161 9.32 9.15 18.24
CA VAL A 161 8.57 8.61 19.38
C VAL A 161 7.76 7.40 18.91
N THR A 162 8.06 6.22 19.47
CA THR A 162 7.44 4.93 19.08
C THR A 162 6.72 4.21 20.23
N VAL A 163 6.45 4.95 21.31
CA VAL A 163 5.83 4.41 22.53
C VAL A 163 4.37 4.01 22.27
N SER A 164 3.83 3.18 23.17
CA SER A 164 2.40 2.83 23.16
C SER A 164 1.54 4.09 23.21
N THR A 165 0.43 4.10 22.48
CA THR A 165 -0.53 5.21 22.48
C THR A 165 -1.00 5.56 23.91
N LYS A 166 -1.06 4.57 24.82
CA LYS A 166 -1.45 4.80 26.21
C LYS A 166 -0.43 5.62 27.00
N VAL A 167 0.88 5.48 26.70
CA VAL A 167 1.95 6.30 27.29
C VAL A 167 1.78 7.77 26.91
N LEU A 168 1.41 8.04 25.65
CA LEU A 168 1.05 9.38 25.20
C LEU A 168 -0.26 9.86 25.83
N GLN A 169 -1.25 8.98 25.94
CA GLN A 169 -2.56 9.33 26.48
C GLN A 169 -2.51 9.75 27.94
N ASP A 170 -1.71 9.03 28.74
CA ASP A 170 -1.54 9.25 30.17
C ASP A 170 -0.56 10.38 30.52
N ASN A 171 0.06 10.99 29.50
CA ASN A 171 1.06 12.05 29.64
C ASN A 171 2.30 11.61 30.45
N ASP A 172 2.71 10.36 30.30
CA ASP A 172 3.94 9.85 30.93
C ASP A 172 5.19 10.59 30.44
N ILE A 173 5.13 11.16 29.22
CA ILE A 173 6.17 12.00 28.62
C ILE A 173 5.67 13.44 28.61
N SER A 174 6.40 14.32 29.30
CA SER A 174 6.21 15.76 29.21
C SER A 174 6.89 16.32 27.96
N PHE A 175 6.19 17.17 27.22
CA PHE A 175 6.68 17.81 26.01
C PHE A 175 6.86 19.31 26.24
N THR A 176 8.01 19.86 25.87
CA THR A 176 8.32 21.30 25.94
C THR A 176 8.79 21.83 24.59
N PRO A 177 8.06 22.75 23.91
CA PRO A 177 6.72 23.23 24.22
C PRO A 177 5.70 22.09 24.30
N THR A 178 4.53 22.35 24.88
CA THR A 178 3.48 21.32 24.97
C THR A 178 3.02 20.90 23.57
N ILE A 179 2.55 19.64 23.46
CA ILE A 179 2.00 19.12 22.21
C ILE A 179 0.81 19.99 21.75
N PRO A 180 0.72 20.35 20.45
CA PRO A 180 -0.39 21.11 19.91
C PRO A 180 -1.75 20.44 20.19
N SER A 181 -2.79 21.25 20.39
CA SER A 181 -4.12 20.75 20.78
C SER A 181 -4.74 19.80 19.75
N ASN A 182 -4.51 20.02 18.46
CA ASN A 182 -4.95 19.12 17.39
C ASN A 182 -4.26 17.75 17.48
N VAL A 183 -2.96 17.72 17.78
CA VAL A 183 -2.20 16.47 17.97
C VAL A 183 -2.66 15.76 19.24
N ARG A 184 -2.91 16.50 20.33
CA ARG A 184 -3.51 15.95 21.55
C ARG A 184 -4.88 15.30 21.27
N SER A 185 -5.76 16.02 20.57
CA SER A 185 -7.07 15.48 20.18
C SER A 185 -6.97 14.26 19.27
N ALA A 186 -5.94 14.18 18.40
CA ALA A 186 -5.69 13.00 17.60
C ALA A 186 -5.26 11.80 18.48
N ILE A 187 -4.36 12.01 19.45
CA ILE A 187 -3.94 10.98 20.42
C ILE A 187 -5.15 10.45 21.21
N ASP A 188 -6.09 11.31 21.59
CA ASP A 188 -7.30 10.96 22.36
C ASP A 188 -8.36 10.19 21.55
N LYS A 189 -8.24 10.14 20.22
CA LYS A 189 -9.16 9.38 19.38
C LYS A 189 -8.88 7.88 19.40
N TYR A 190 -7.62 7.48 19.58
CA TYR A 190 -7.23 6.07 19.59
C TYR A 190 -7.77 5.35 20.82
N ILE A 191 -8.25 4.12 20.63
CA ILE A 191 -8.63 3.23 21.73
C ILE A 191 -7.58 2.13 21.78
N LEU A 192 -6.73 2.13 22.81
CA LEU A 192 -5.88 0.97 23.06
C LEU A 192 -6.71 -0.11 23.74
N MET A 193 -6.89 -1.25 23.08
CA MET A 193 -7.72 -2.32 23.63
C MET A 193 -7.03 -3.04 24.79
N ASP A 194 -7.84 -3.38 25.80
CA ASP A 194 -7.49 -4.39 26.77
C ASP A 194 -7.08 -5.67 26.04
N GLY A 195 -6.03 -6.33 26.53
CA GLY A 195 -5.39 -7.43 25.81
C GLY A 195 -4.88 -8.52 26.72
N LEU A 196 -5.31 -9.75 26.45
CA LEU A 196 -4.88 -10.91 27.21
C LEU A 196 -4.74 -12.14 26.31
N LYS A 197 -3.62 -12.85 26.45
CA LYS A 197 -3.45 -14.19 25.87
C LYS A 197 -3.27 -15.20 27.00
N ALA A 198 -3.95 -16.33 26.92
CA ALA A 198 -3.71 -17.48 27.78
C ALA A 198 -3.32 -18.68 26.94
N PHE A 199 -2.45 -19.52 27.48
CA PHE A 199 -1.96 -20.72 26.82
C PHE A 199 -2.17 -21.90 27.75
N LEU A 200 -2.84 -22.93 27.26
CA LEU A 200 -3.24 -24.09 28.05
C LEU A 200 -2.72 -25.35 27.36
N LYS A 201 -1.96 -26.17 28.09
CA LYS A 201 -1.43 -27.45 27.64
C LYS A 201 -2.36 -28.57 28.09
N PHE A 202 -2.59 -29.52 27.18
CA PHE A 202 -3.49 -30.66 27.39
C PHE A 202 -2.81 -32.00 27.08
N THR A 203 -3.43 -33.09 27.54
CA THR A 203 -3.00 -34.46 27.22
C THR A 203 -3.38 -34.92 25.81
N SER A 204 -4.28 -34.21 25.12
CA SER A 204 -4.78 -34.56 23.79
C SER A 204 -5.39 -33.35 23.08
N THR A 205 -5.36 -33.33 21.75
CA THR A 205 -6.12 -32.35 20.92
C THR A 205 -7.59 -32.77 20.82
N PHE A 206 -8.42 -32.34 21.77
CA PHE A 206 -9.89 -32.53 21.72
C PHE A 206 -10.62 -31.38 20.99
N TYR A 207 -9.88 -30.35 20.62
CA TYR A 207 -10.37 -29.08 20.10
C TYR A 207 -10.12 -28.92 18.61
N ARG A 208 -10.80 -27.93 18.01
CA ARG A 208 -10.62 -27.58 16.60
C ARG A 208 -9.26 -26.94 16.39
N GLN A 209 -8.61 -27.30 15.28
CA GLN A 209 -7.31 -26.75 14.90
C GLN A 209 -7.41 -25.32 14.34
N GLY A 210 -8.62 -24.88 14.00
CA GLY A 210 -8.90 -23.57 13.42
C GLY A 210 -9.15 -22.44 14.43
N PHE A 211 -9.26 -21.20 13.91
CA PHE A 211 -9.73 -20.06 14.69
C PHE A 211 -11.18 -20.30 15.14
N SER A 212 -11.41 -20.42 16.45
CA SER A 212 -12.73 -20.59 17.04
C SER A 212 -13.15 -19.31 17.75
N ARG A 213 -14.18 -18.62 17.25
CA ARG A 213 -14.76 -17.43 17.89
C ARG A 213 -15.95 -17.84 18.75
N ALA A 214 -15.96 -17.39 20.01
CA ALA A 214 -17.09 -17.58 20.90
C ALA A 214 -17.90 -16.30 20.98
N VAL A 215 -19.10 -16.30 20.38
CA VAL A 215 -20.04 -15.17 20.41
C VAL A 215 -20.90 -15.29 21.66
N ASP A 216 -20.97 -14.23 22.47
CA ASP A 216 -21.90 -14.20 23.60
C ASP A 216 -23.33 -13.92 23.12
N SER A 217 -24.33 -14.43 23.86
CA SER A 217 -25.75 -14.25 23.55
C SER A 217 -26.27 -12.80 23.67
N GLN A 218 -25.38 -11.87 24.04
CA GLN A 218 -25.66 -10.43 24.14
C GLN A 218 -25.06 -9.63 22.97
N GLY A 219 -24.28 -10.28 22.10
CA GLY A 219 -23.52 -9.63 21.04
C GLY A 219 -22.32 -8.85 21.60
N VAL A 220 -21.11 -9.22 21.17
CA VAL A 220 -19.92 -8.45 21.51
C VAL A 220 -20.03 -7.09 20.83
N THR A 221 -20.23 -6.03 21.63
CA THR A 221 -20.37 -4.67 21.10
C THR A 221 -19.01 -4.11 20.67
N TYR A 222 -17.91 -4.63 21.24
CA TYR A 222 -16.53 -4.21 20.99
C TYR A 222 -15.48 -5.22 21.47
N GLY A 223 -14.62 -5.69 20.55
CA GLY A 223 -13.53 -6.65 20.82
C GLY A 223 -13.87 -8.07 20.38
N ASP A 224 -13.01 -9.03 20.73
CA ASP A 224 -13.13 -10.42 20.32
C ASP A 224 -12.50 -11.39 21.31
N ARG A 225 -12.98 -12.64 21.29
CA ARG A 225 -12.34 -13.77 21.95
C ARG A 225 -12.20 -14.93 20.98
N TYR A 226 -10.96 -15.38 20.82
CA TYR A 226 -10.56 -16.47 19.94
C TYR A 226 -9.91 -17.60 20.73
N PHE A 227 -10.24 -18.83 20.36
CA PHE A 227 -9.51 -20.04 20.76
C PHE A 227 -8.88 -20.67 19.54
N TYR A 228 -7.65 -21.14 19.65
CA TYR A 228 -6.93 -21.61 18.48
C TYR A 228 -5.78 -22.54 18.84
N ASP A 229 -5.36 -23.39 17.90
CA ASP A 229 -4.29 -24.35 18.11
C ASP A 229 -2.92 -23.67 17.96
N ILE A 230 -2.17 -23.60 19.06
CA ILE A 230 -0.83 -23.02 19.08
C ILE A 230 0.16 -23.92 18.35
N THR A 231 -0.08 -25.23 18.38
CA THR A 231 0.77 -26.27 17.77
C THR A 231 0.52 -26.45 16.28
N PHE A 232 -0.48 -25.76 15.72
CA PHE A 232 -0.77 -25.82 14.29
C PHE A 232 0.47 -25.52 13.43
N GLY A 233 0.77 -26.43 12.52
CA GLY A 233 1.91 -26.35 11.61
C GLY A 233 3.28 -26.45 12.28
N GLN A 234 3.33 -26.59 13.60
CA GLN A 234 4.57 -26.84 14.34
C GLN A 234 4.97 -28.31 14.20
N SER A 235 6.28 -28.58 14.21
CA SER A 235 6.81 -29.94 14.31
C SER A 235 6.81 -30.41 15.77
N SER A 236 5.63 -30.41 16.41
CA SER A 236 5.42 -30.72 17.82
C SER A 236 4.41 -31.84 17.99
N SER A 237 4.59 -32.68 19.00
CA SER A 237 3.58 -33.65 19.45
C SER A 237 2.77 -33.17 20.65
N GLU A 238 3.02 -31.95 21.13
CA GLU A 238 2.29 -31.38 22.25
C GLU A 238 0.89 -30.92 21.83
N HIS A 239 0.04 -30.60 22.81
CA HIS A 239 -1.33 -30.14 22.58
C HIS A 239 -1.56 -28.84 23.34
N VAL A 240 -1.26 -27.72 22.70
CA VAL A 240 -1.36 -26.38 23.30
C VAL A 240 -2.45 -25.57 22.61
N MET A 241 -3.43 -25.10 23.39
CA MET A 241 -4.42 -24.15 22.93
C MET A 241 -4.06 -22.74 23.38
N GLY A 242 -4.25 -21.78 22.47
CA GLY A 242 -4.22 -20.36 22.75
C GLY A 242 -5.64 -19.83 22.94
N SER A 243 -5.81 -18.92 23.90
CA SER A 243 -6.97 -18.07 24.04
C SER A 243 -6.53 -16.63 23.92
N LEU A 244 -6.97 -15.92 22.88
CA LEU A 244 -6.78 -14.49 22.71
C LEU A 244 -8.08 -13.79 23.06
N ALA A 245 -8.02 -12.85 24.00
CA ALA A 245 -9.11 -11.93 24.29
C ALA A 245 -8.63 -10.50 24.10
N VAL A 246 -9.44 -9.68 23.43
CA VAL A 246 -9.20 -8.25 23.25
C VAL A 246 -10.48 -7.44 23.46
N GLY A 247 -10.36 -6.19 23.90
CA GLY A 247 -11.50 -5.31 24.17
C GLY A 247 -12.35 -5.81 25.34
N GLN A 248 -13.68 -5.74 25.24
CA GLN A 248 -14.59 -6.07 26.34
C GLN A 248 -14.42 -7.51 26.88
N PRO A 249 -14.22 -8.55 26.04
CA PRO A 249 -13.86 -9.88 26.52
C PRO A 249 -12.62 -9.90 27.42
N ALA A 250 -11.55 -9.17 27.05
CA ALA A 250 -10.33 -9.08 27.84
C ALA A 250 -10.54 -8.36 29.16
N SER A 251 -11.32 -7.27 29.17
CA SER A 251 -11.61 -6.46 30.36
C SER A 251 -12.10 -7.29 31.55
N SER A 252 -12.82 -8.38 31.28
CA SER A 252 -13.31 -9.30 32.32
C SER A 252 -12.18 -10.02 33.09
N TYR A 253 -11.00 -10.19 32.48
CA TYR A 253 -9.87 -10.93 33.03
C TYR A 253 -8.77 -10.05 33.63
N VAL A 254 -8.71 -8.76 33.27
CA VAL A 254 -7.55 -7.89 33.52
C VAL A 254 -7.16 -7.80 34.99
N SER A 255 -8.16 -7.76 35.89
CA SER A 255 -7.98 -7.63 37.34
C SER A 255 -7.86 -8.98 38.07
N GLN A 256 -7.99 -10.09 37.36
CA GLN A 256 -7.98 -11.43 37.94
C GLN A 256 -6.54 -11.98 38.06
N SER A 257 -6.34 -12.93 38.97
CA SER A 257 -5.10 -13.70 39.02
C SER A 257 -5.01 -14.69 37.85
N GLU A 258 -3.80 -15.08 37.46
CA GLU A 258 -3.57 -16.07 36.40
C GLU A 258 -4.39 -17.35 36.60
N GLN A 259 -4.45 -17.87 37.83
CA GLN A 259 -5.21 -19.08 38.15
C GLN A 259 -6.73 -18.88 37.97
N GLN A 260 -7.24 -17.68 38.27
CA GLN A 260 -8.66 -17.35 38.07
C GLN A 260 -8.99 -17.24 36.59
N VAL A 261 -8.10 -16.64 35.79
CA VAL A 261 -8.25 -16.55 34.33
C VAL A 261 -8.24 -17.94 33.70
N LEU A 262 -7.23 -18.76 34.01
CA LEU A 262 -7.12 -20.12 33.49
C LEU A 262 -8.33 -20.97 33.86
N LYS A 263 -8.80 -20.89 35.11
CA LYS A 263 -10.03 -21.57 35.55
C LYS A 263 -11.25 -21.10 34.77
N SER A 264 -11.39 -19.80 34.54
CA SER A 264 -12.52 -19.25 33.79
C SER A 264 -12.51 -19.70 32.33
N ILE A 265 -11.33 -19.80 31.72
CA ILE A 265 -11.14 -20.30 30.36
C ILE A 265 -11.46 -21.80 30.29
N LEU A 266 -10.99 -22.61 31.24
CA LEU A 266 -11.31 -24.04 31.29
C LEU A 266 -12.82 -24.31 31.36
N VAL A 267 -13.57 -23.54 32.16
CA VAL A 267 -15.04 -23.63 32.20
C VAL A 267 -15.66 -23.37 30.84
N GLN A 268 -15.20 -22.33 30.13
CA GLN A 268 -15.69 -22.02 28.78
C GLN A 268 -15.33 -23.12 27.78
N LEU A 269 -14.11 -23.68 27.87
CA LEU A 269 -13.70 -24.77 26.99
C LEU A 269 -14.50 -26.05 27.26
N ASP A 270 -14.87 -26.32 28.50
CA ASP A 270 -15.77 -27.42 28.84
C ASP A 270 -17.18 -27.23 28.25
N GLU A 271 -17.69 -25.99 28.25
CA GLU A 271 -18.96 -25.65 27.58
C GLU A 271 -18.88 -25.85 26.05
N LEU A 272 -17.76 -25.46 25.43
CA LEU A 272 -17.53 -25.55 23.98
C LEU A 272 -17.26 -26.99 23.49
N TYR A 273 -16.60 -27.80 24.32
CA TYR A 273 -16.04 -29.10 23.92
C TYR A 273 -16.54 -30.27 24.78
N ASN A 274 -17.76 -30.16 25.32
CA ASN A 274 -18.45 -31.24 26.05
C ASN A 274 -17.66 -31.79 27.25
N ASN A 275 -17.14 -30.90 28.10
CA ASN A 275 -16.40 -31.21 29.33
C ASN A 275 -15.08 -31.97 29.15
N GLN A 276 -14.46 -31.88 27.96
CA GLN A 276 -13.18 -32.54 27.69
C GLN A 276 -11.96 -31.75 28.15
N ALA A 277 -12.09 -30.44 28.41
CA ALA A 277 -10.95 -29.56 28.66
C ALA A 277 -10.36 -29.75 30.06
N THR A 278 -11.19 -29.67 31.11
CA THR A 278 -10.72 -29.81 32.50
C THR A 278 -10.05 -31.16 32.76
N PRO A 279 -10.59 -32.32 32.33
CA PRO A 279 -9.93 -33.61 32.52
C PRO A 279 -8.59 -33.76 31.79
N ALA A 280 -8.40 -33.05 30.67
CA ALA A 280 -7.19 -33.12 29.86
C ALA A 280 -6.13 -32.07 30.26
N TYR A 281 -6.46 -31.12 31.13
CA TYR A 281 -5.58 -29.98 31.46
C TYR A 281 -4.32 -30.41 32.20
N ILE A 282 -3.16 -29.94 31.73
CA ILE A 282 -1.84 -30.22 32.32
C ILE A 282 -1.30 -28.98 33.03
N ASP A 283 -1.17 -27.87 32.30
CA ASP A 283 -0.55 -26.63 32.78
C ASP A 283 -0.98 -25.45 31.90
N GLY A 284 -0.75 -24.22 32.35
CA GLY A 284 -1.10 -23.03 31.60
C GLY A 284 -0.54 -21.75 32.20
N PHE A 285 -0.45 -20.72 31.37
CA PHE A 285 0.01 -19.40 31.78
C PHE A 285 -0.73 -18.28 31.04
N VAL A 286 -0.66 -17.07 31.58
CA VAL A 286 -1.38 -15.89 31.05
C VAL A 286 -0.41 -14.73 30.81
N GLN A 287 -0.45 -14.19 29.60
CA GLN A 287 0.12 -12.90 29.26
C GLN A 287 -0.96 -11.83 29.29
N ASN A 288 -0.97 -11.03 30.37
CA ASN A 288 -1.83 -9.86 30.51
C ASN A 288 -1.05 -8.61 30.06
N TRP A 289 -1.43 -8.04 28.91
CA TRP A 289 -0.76 -6.88 28.31
C TRP A 289 -1.08 -5.56 29.00
N ASN A 290 -2.18 -5.50 29.76
CA ASN A 290 -2.57 -4.32 30.52
C ASN A 290 -1.67 -4.09 31.74
N ASN A 291 -1.09 -5.16 32.29
CA ASN A 291 -0.16 -5.09 33.41
C ASN A 291 1.28 -4.77 32.96
N GLN A 292 1.54 -4.62 31.67
CA GLN A 292 2.86 -4.24 31.17
C GLN A 292 3.03 -2.71 31.29
N PRO A 293 3.95 -2.22 32.15
CA PRO A 293 3.94 -0.83 32.62
C PRO A 293 4.17 0.21 31.51
N TYR A 294 4.88 -0.18 30.45
CA TYR A 294 5.25 0.67 29.30
C TYR A 294 4.39 0.40 28.05
N VAL A 295 3.41 -0.50 28.14
CA VAL A 295 2.53 -0.88 27.01
C VAL A 295 1.06 -0.64 27.34
N ARG A 296 0.56 -1.22 28.44
CA ARG A 296 -0.81 -1.05 28.99
C ARG A 296 -1.96 -1.44 28.04
N GLY A 297 -1.75 -2.42 27.17
CA GLY A 297 -2.77 -2.91 26.23
C GLY A 297 -2.23 -3.77 25.09
N ALA A 298 -3.12 -4.34 24.29
CA ALA A 298 -2.75 -5.18 23.14
C ALA A 298 -2.48 -4.33 21.89
N TYR A 299 -3.50 -3.92 21.17
CA TYR A 299 -3.35 -3.14 19.93
C TYR A 299 -4.42 -2.08 19.82
N THR A 300 -4.13 -1.06 19.02
CA THR A 300 -5.01 0.07 18.84
C THR A 300 -6.23 -0.33 18.00
N HIS A 301 -7.37 0.27 18.30
CA HIS A 301 -8.58 0.20 17.52
C HIS A 301 -9.12 1.62 17.37
N LEU A 302 -9.70 1.90 16.21
CA LEU A 302 -10.08 3.27 15.82
C LEU A 302 -11.57 3.58 16.05
N GLY A 303 -12.42 2.56 16.17
CA GLY A 303 -13.85 2.72 16.46
C GLY A 303 -14.60 3.43 15.32
N ASP A 304 -15.80 3.94 15.61
CA ASP A 304 -16.57 4.79 14.66
C ASP A 304 -16.09 6.26 14.63
N ARG A 305 -14.86 6.53 15.10
CA ARG A 305 -14.31 7.90 15.17
C ARG A 305 -13.67 8.26 13.84
N ASP A 306 -13.70 9.54 13.46
CA ASP A 306 -12.99 10.07 12.29
C ASP A 306 -11.47 9.87 12.46
N TYR A 307 -11.00 8.70 12.01
CA TYR A 307 -9.68 8.17 12.29
C TYR A 307 -8.65 8.57 11.23
N GLU A 308 -9.07 8.81 9.99
CA GLU A 308 -8.21 9.30 8.92
C GLU A 308 -7.57 10.64 9.32
N SER A 309 -8.34 11.54 9.93
CA SER A 309 -7.81 12.81 10.42
C SER A 309 -6.85 12.64 11.62
N ALA A 310 -7.08 11.64 12.48
CA ALA A 310 -6.19 11.33 13.59
C ALA A 310 -4.83 10.80 13.10
N ILE A 311 -4.84 9.84 12.18
CA ILE A 311 -3.65 9.28 11.55
C ILE A 311 -2.89 10.38 10.79
N THR A 312 -3.60 11.15 9.96
CA THR A 312 -3.01 12.26 9.19
C THR A 312 -2.34 13.27 10.10
N THR A 313 -2.99 13.64 11.21
CA THR A 313 -2.42 14.56 12.20
C THR A 313 -1.19 13.96 12.88
N MET A 314 -1.23 12.70 13.30
CA MET A 314 -0.10 12.03 13.96
C MET A 314 1.10 11.79 13.03
N ARG A 315 0.88 11.70 11.71
CA ARG A 315 1.95 11.59 10.71
C ARG A 315 2.72 12.92 10.51
N THR A 316 2.23 14.03 11.04
CA THR A 316 2.93 15.32 11.03
C THR A 316 4.00 15.39 12.12
N SER A 317 5.01 16.23 11.93
CA SER A 317 6.08 16.47 12.92
C SER A 317 5.77 17.65 13.84
N LEU A 318 6.32 17.63 15.05
CA LEU A 318 6.31 18.78 15.96
C LEU A 318 7.60 19.61 15.82
N GLY A 319 7.48 20.92 16.09
CA GLY A 319 8.61 21.83 16.20
C GLY A 319 9.44 21.95 14.93
N ASP A 320 8.77 21.96 13.77
CA ASP A 320 9.39 22.04 12.44
C ASP A 320 10.36 20.88 12.16
N GLY A 321 9.85 19.65 12.29
CA GLY A 321 10.64 18.44 12.00
C GLY A 321 11.52 17.96 13.14
N LYS A 322 11.34 18.44 14.38
CA LYS A 322 12.15 17.99 15.53
C LYS A 322 11.65 16.70 16.15
N VAL A 323 10.33 16.47 16.17
CA VAL A 323 9.72 15.28 16.77
C VAL A 323 8.76 14.63 15.78
N TYR A 324 8.91 13.33 15.57
CA TYR A 324 8.05 12.49 14.73
C TYR A 324 7.42 11.39 15.59
N PHE A 325 6.26 10.90 15.17
CA PHE A 325 5.60 9.75 15.77
C PHE A 325 5.57 8.57 14.79
N ALA A 326 5.73 7.36 15.31
CA ALA A 326 5.55 6.11 14.58
C ALA A 326 5.02 5.03 15.52
N GLY A 327 4.53 3.92 14.98
CA GLY A 327 3.91 2.82 15.71
C GLY A 327 2.71 2.26 14.96
N GLU A 328 2.19 1.12 15.41
CA GLU A 328 1.04 0.44 14.78
C GLU A 328 -0.23 1.30 14.69
N ALA A 329 -0.38 2.29 15.58
CA ALA A 329 -1.51 3.22 15.56
C ALA A 329 -1.43 4.26 14.43
N ILE A 330 -0.27 4.36 13.77
CA ILE A 330 0.04 5.35 12.74
C ILE A 330 0.63 4.60 11.53
N PRO A 331 -0.16 3.75 10.85
CA PRO A 331 0.35 2.94 9.74
C PRO A 331 0.97 3.82 8.64
N ALA A 332 1.84 3.26 7.80
CA ALA A 332 2.52 4.02 6.74
C ALA A 332 1.68 4.09 5.46
N ASP A 333 1.08 2.97 5.08
CA ASP A 333 0.26 2.80 3.88
C ASP A 333 -1.12 2.24 4.26
N ASN A 334 -1.99 1.95 3.28
CA ASN A 334 -3.33 1.33 3.36
C ASN A 334 -3.84 1.12 4.78
N TYR A 335 -4.84 1.90 5.23
CA TYR A 335 -5.36 2.02 6.61
C TYR A 335 -5.58 0.70 7.40
N GLU A 336 -4.50 -0.02 7.69
CA GLU A 336 -4.44 -1.26 8.43
C GLU A 336 -3.57 -0.98 9.65
N TRP A 337 -4.14 -1.14 10.84
CA TRP A 337 -3.51 -0.77 12.10
C TRP A 337 -3.43 -1.99 13.02
N GLY A 338 -2.63 -1.91 14.09
CA GLY A 338 -2.51 -3.00 15.05
C GLY A 338 -1.48 -4.09 14.72
N PHE A 339 -0.89 -4.07 13.52
CA PHE A 339 0.01 -5.14 13.07
C PHE A 339 1.50 -4.82 13.23
N ALA A 340 2.31 -5.88 13.43
CA ALA A 340 3.76 -5.78 13.65
C ALA A 340 4.50 -5.20 12.43
N HIS A 341 4.12 -5.63 11.22
CA HIS A 341 4.72 -5.14 9.98
C HIS A 341 4.37 -3.68 9.70
N GLU A 342 3.13 -3.24 10.00
CA GLU A 342 2.73 -1.84 9.88
C GLU A 342 3.44 -0.94 10.89
N ALA A 343 3.65 -1.42 12.13
CA ALA A 343 4.51 -0.73 13.08
C ALA A 343 5.92 -0.51 12.49
N ALA A 344 6.53 -1.55 11.93
CA ALA A 344 7.85 -1.43 11.31
C ALA A 344 7.86 -0.44 10.13
N LYS A 345 6.90 -0.54 9.20
CA LYS A 345 6.76 0.39 8.08
C LYS A 345 6.60 1.84 8.54
N SER A 346 5.80 2.10 9.59
CA SER A 346 5.65 3.44 10.14
C SER A 346 6.97 4.00 10.68
N GLY A 347 7.79 3.16 11.32
CA GLY A 347 9.13 3.51 11.78
C GLY A 347 10.07 3.87 10.62
N ARG A 348 10.09 3.05 9.57
CA ARG A 348 10.81 3.33 8.32
C ARG A 348 10.37 4.66 7.71
N SER A 349 9.06 4.91 7.64
CA SER A 349 8.48 6.15 7.10
C SER A 349 8.94 7.38 7.89
N ALA A 350 8.93 7.33 9.22
CA ALA A 350 9.42 8.42 10.06
C ALA A 350 10.92 8.68 9.87
N ALA A 351 11.74 7.62 9.77
CA ALA A 351 13.16 7.74 9.47
C ALA A 351 13.41 8.36 8.08
N ASN A 352 12.70 7.90 7.04
CA ASN A 352 12.83 8.44 5.68
C ASN A 352 12.49 9.93 5.61
N LYS A 353 11.48 10.41 6.35
CA LYS A 353 11.17 11.85 6.45
C LYS A 353 12.36 12.66 6.98
N ILE A 354 13.08 12.13 7.97
CA ILE A 354 14.28 12.78 8.53
C ILE A 354 15.45 12.74 7.56
N ILE A 355 15.67 11.60 6.89
CA ILE A 355 16.73 11.42 5.89
C ILE A 355 16.56 12.44 4.75
N SER A 356 15.34 12.54 4.20
CA SER A 356 15.01 13.49 3.13
C SER A 356 15.17 14.94 3.56
N ALA A 357 14.88 15.28 4.82
CA ALA A 357 15.01 16.66 5.33
C ALA A 357 16.48 17.09 5.54
N ASN A 358 17.40 16.15 5.80
CA ASN A 358 18.81 16.43 6.10
C ASN A 358 19.75 16.40 4.88
N GLY A 359 19.21 16.46 3.66
CA GLY A 359 20.02 16.47 2.45
C GLY A 359 20.75 15.16 2.18
N GLY A 360 20.35 14.05 2.83
CA GLY A 360 20.59 12.72 2.27
C GLY A 360 19.91 12.73 0.91
N THR A 361 20.67 12.52 -0.16
CA THR A 361 20.12 12.61 -1.52
C THR A 361 19.12 11.48 -1.77
N THR A 362 17.88 11.75 -1.42
CA THR A 362 16.66 11.06 -1.84
C THR A 362 15.61 12.15 -2.08
N GLU A 363 15.91 13.14 -2.92
CA GLU A 363 14.87 14.02 -3.42
C GLU A 363 13.81 13.16 -4.09
N ALA A 364 12.57 13.22 -3.58
CA ALA A 364 11.43 12.94 -4.42
C ALA A 364 11.58 13.87 -5.63
N PRO A 365 11.70 13.31 -6.84
CA PRO A 365 12.13 14.09 -7.97
C PRO A 365 11.10 15.16 -8.28
N SER A 366 11.60 16.38 -8.48
CA SER A 366 10.76 17.49 -8.90
C SER A 366 9.96 17.09 -10.15
N PRO A 367 8.69 17.50 -10.29
CA PRO A 367 7.91 17.23 -11.48
C PRO A 367 8.70 17.68 -12.72
N SER A 368 9.10 16.73 -13.57
CA SER A 368 9.89 17.05 -14.74
C SER A 368 8.98 17.81 -15.72
N PRO A 369 9.40 18.96 -16.27
CA PRO A 369 8.65 19.67 -17.30
C PRO A 369 8.64 18.92 -18.65
N ASP A 370 9.29 17.75 -18.72
CA ASP A 370 9.41 16.96 -19.94
C ASP A 370 8.32 15.89 -20.07
N PRO A 371 7.86 15.59 -21.31
CA PRO A 371 6.89 14.53 -21.57
C PRO A 371 7.48 13.17 -21.21
N SER A 372 6.66 12.36 -20.54
CA SER A 372 7.10 11.21 -19.75
C SER A 372 7.30 9.92 -20.55
N CYS A 373 8.47 9.28 -20.41
CA CYS A 373 8.99 8.21 -21.27
C CYS A 373 10.09 7.36 -20.59
N PHE A 374 10.48 6.27 -21.24
CA PHE A 374 11.72 5.53 -20.97
C PHE A 374 12.91 6.13 -21.69
N SER A 375 14.11 5.91 -21.15
CA SER A 375 15.34 6.36 -21.78
C SER A 375 15.78 5.42 -22.92
N LYS A 376 16.69 5.89 -23.77
CA LYS A 376 17.32 5.02 -24.79
C LYS A 376 18.14 3.85 -24.22
N GLN A 377 18.54 3.92 -22.95
CA GLN A 377 19.35 2.87 -22.29
C GLN A 377 18.48 1.76 -21.71
N ALA A 378 17.21 2.06 -21.43
CA ALA A 378 16.25 1.07 -20.96
C ALA A 378 16.10 -0.07 -21.97
N THR A 379 15.91 -1.27 -21.45
CA THR A 379 15.85 -2.50 -22.24
C THR A 379 14.57 -3.29 -21.98
N VAL A 380 14.11 -4.01 -22.98
CA VAL A 380 12.98 -4.94 -22.89
C VAL A 380 13.36 -6.29 -23.49
N LYS A 381 12.64 -7.34 -23.12
CA LYS A 381 12.76 -8.64 -23.78
C LYS A 381 11.80 -8.71 -24.97
N VAL A 382 12.33 -9.06 -26.14
CA VAL A 382 11.54 -9.24 -27.38
C VAL A 382 11.53 -10.73 -27.71
N ARG A 383 10.35 -11.30 -27.98
CA ARG A 383 10.14 -12.76 -28.10
C ARG A 383 11.11 -13.45 -29.06
N ASP A 384 11.39 -12.80 -30.19
CA ASP A 384 12.14 -13.38 -31.31
C ASP A 384 13.58 -12.83 -31.37
N ARG A 385 14.12 -12.29 -30.27
CA ARG A 385 15.48 -11.77 -30.16
C ARG A 385 16.19 -12.35 -28.95
N GLU A 386 17.49 -12.62 -29.09
CA GLU A 386 18.32 -13.04 -27.96
C GLU A 386 18.74 -11.85 -27.10
N GLY A 387 18.54 -11.99 -25.79
CA GLY A 387 18.96 -11.02 -24.78
C GLY A 387 18.12 -9.72 -24.72
N PRO A 388 18.50 -8.79 -23.83
CA PRO A 388 17.83 -7.50 -23.70
C PRO A 388 17.93 -6.66 -24.98
N THR A 389 16.81 -6.07 -25.39
CA THR A 389 16.72 -5.18 -26.54
C THR A 389 16.54 -3.74 -26.06
N PRO A 390 17.46 -2.81 -26.38
CA PRO A 390 17.31 -1.40 -26.01
C PRO A 390 16.12 -0.76 -26.72
N MET A 391 15.50 0.24 -26.08
CA MET A 391 14.34 0.97 -26.61
C MET A 391 14.55 1.48 -28.05
N THR A 392 15.76 1.89 -28.40
CA THR A 392 16.14 2.38 -29.75
C THR A 392 15.96 1.36 -30.87
N ARG A 393 15.95 0.07 -30.54
CA ARG A 393 15.79 -1.02 -31.52
C ARG A 393 14.35 -1.54 -31.60
N LEU A 394 13.42 -0.95 -30.85
CA LEU A 394 12.03 -1.34 -30.89
C LEU A 394 11.33 -0.76 -32.11
N ALA A 395 10.48 -1.56 -32.72
CA ALA A 395 9.63 -1.17 -33.82
C ALA A 395 8.19 -1.60 -33.55
N ARG A 396 7.26 -0.94 -34.23
CA ARG A 396 5.86 -1.38 -34.26
C ARG A 396 5.80 -2.83 -34.73
N GLY A 397 5.03 -3.66 -34.04
CA GLY A 397 4.90 -5.09 -34.31
C GLY A 397 5.90 -5.97 -33.59
N ASP A 398 6.94 -5.42 -32.95
CA ASP A 398 7.78 -6.20 -32.03
C ASP A 398 6.94 -6.72 -30.86
N TRP A 399 7.09 -8.00 -30.54
CA TRP A 399 6.41 -8.64 -29.43
C TRP A 399 7.27 -8.54 -28.18
N VAL A 400 6.89 -7.66 -27.25
CA VAL A 400 7.63 -7.38 -26.01
C VAL A 400 7.01 -8.11 -24.83
N LEU A 401 7.83 -8.48 -23.87
CA LEU A 401 7.39 -9.09 -22.62
C LEU A 401 6.56 -8.09 -21.81
N VAL A 402 5.35 -8.50 -21.41
CA VAL A 402 4.43 -7.68 -20.60
C VAL A 402 4.15 -8.28 -19.23
N ASP A 403 4.53 -9.54 -19.01
CA ASP A 403 4.42 -10.22 -17.73
C ASP A 403 5.50 -11.31 -17.64
N ALA A 404 6.47 -11.12 -16.73
CA ALA A 404 7.56 -12.08 -16.55
C ALA A 404 7.09 -13.40 -15.92
N THR A 405 6.05 -13.36 -15.08
CA THR A 405 5.53 -14.53 -14.35
C THR A 405 4.91 -15.54 -15.30
N THR A 406 4.05 -15.06 -16.20
CA THR A 406 3.38 -15.90 -17.20
C THR A 406 4.16 -16.01 -18.51
N ASN A 407 5.30 -15.31 -18.62
CA ASN A 407 6.09 -15.17 -19.85
C ASN A 407 5.21 -14.71 -21.04
N LYS A 408 4.29 -13.78 -20.79
CA LYS A 408 3.33 -13.25 -21.79
C LYS A 408 3.97 -12.12 -22.59
N TYR A 409 3.78 -12.16 -23.90
CA TYR A 409 4.24 -11.12 -24.84
C TYR A 409 3.07 -10.49 -25.57
N GLU A 410 3.19 -9.20 -25.88
CA GLU A 410 2.22 -8.46 -26.68
C GLU A 410 2.92 -7.58 -27.73
N PRO A 411 2.27 -7.30 -28.88
CA PRO A 411 2.86 -6.47 -29.91
C PRO A 411 2.85 -4.99 -29.51
N ILE A 412 3.93 -4.27 -29.81
CA ILE A 412 3.93 -2.81 -29.79
C ILE A 412 3.02 -2.33 -30.93
N TYR A 413 1.86 -1.76 -30.63
CA TYR A 413 0.92 -1.31 -31.66
C TYR A 413 1.22 0.12 -32.15
N ALA A 414 1.87 0.93 -31.32
CA ALA A 414 2.31 2.30 -31.63
C ALA A 414 3.34 2.76 -30.59
N PHE A 415 3.91 3.95 -30.79
CA PHE A 415 4.66 4.66 -29.77
C PHE A 415 3.93 5.95 -29.41
N ALA A 416 3.68 6.18 -28.12
CA ALA A 416 3.16 7.44 -27.61
C ALA A 416 4.18 8.57 -27.74
N HIS A 417 5.47 8.24 -27.74
CA HIS A 417 6.56 9.19 -27.91
C HIS A 417 7.80 8.46 -28.45
N TRP A 418 8.48 9.09 -29.40
CA TRP A 418 9.76 8.66 -29.95
C TRP A 418 10.56 9.88 -30.38
N ASN A 419 11.60 10.25 -29.64
CA ASN A 419 12.48 11.34 -30.03
C ASN A 419 13.91 11.04 -29.57
N GLU A 420 14.82 10.80 -30.52
CA GLU A 420 16.20 10.36 -30.23
C GLU A 420 17.09 11.48 -29.69
N ASP A 421 16.79 12.73 -30.05
CA ASP A 421 17.62 13.90 -29.79
C ASP A 421 17.19 14.68 -28.55
N LYS A 422 15.94 14.50 -28.12
CA LYS A 422 15.40 15.24 -26.98
C LYS A 422 16.15 14.89 -25.68
N GLN A 423 16.76 15.90 -25.08
CA GLN A 423 17.29 15.85 -23.71
C GLN A 423 16.14 15.81 -22.71
N SER A 424 16.21 14.88 -21.76
CA SER A 424 15.24 14.74 -20.69
C SER A 424 15.89 14.22 -19.42
N GLU A 425 15.19 14.44 -18.32
CA GLU A 425 15.57 13.99 -16.98
C GLU A 425 14.86 12.69 -16.64
N PHE A 426 15.62 11.68 -16.21
CA PHE A 426 15.14 10.36 -15.86
C PHE A 426 15.49 10.03 -14.42
N LEU A 427 14.60 9.29 -13.79
CA LEU A 427 14.86 8.55 -12.56
C LEU A 427 15.45 7.21 -12.92
N GLN A 428 16.53 6.85 -12.26
CA GLN A 428 17.08 5.50 -12.28
C GLN A 428 16.81 4.86 -10.93
N LEU A 429 15.87 3.92 -10.92
CA LEU A 429 15.48 3.12 -9.77
C LEU A 429 16.34 1.86 -9.75
N THR A 430 17.31 1.81 -8.84
CA THR A 430 18.16 0.63 -8.65
C THR A 430 17.53 -0.28 -7.61
N THR A 431 17.30 -1.54 -7.94
CA THR A 431 16.68 -2.51 -7.03
C THR A 431 17.69 -3.49 -6.44
N SER A 432 17.31 -4.17 -5.36
CA SER A 432 18.13 -5.18 -4.69
C SER A 432 18.44 -6.40 -5.57
N SER A 433 17.65 -6.65 -6.62
CA SER A 433 17.94 -7.67 -7.64
C SER A 433 19.02 -7.23 -8.65
N GLY A 434 19.50 -5.98 -8.55
CA GLY A 434 20.48 -5.38 -9.46
C GLY A 434 19.87 -4.73 -10.70
N SER A 435 18.54 -4.78 -10.86
CA SER A 435 17.83 -4.10 -11.93
C SER A 435 17.94 -2.58 -11.79
N LYS A 436 17.97 -1.88 -12.92
CA LYS A 436 18.08 -0.41 -12.99
C LYS A 436 17.04 0.12 -13.94
N LEU A 437 15.83 0.29 -13.44
CA LEU A 437 14.72 0.80 -14.23
C LEU A 437 14.90 2.31 -14.43
N GLU A 438 15.02 2.76 -15.69
CA GLU A 438 15.25 4.17 -16.05
C GLU A 438 14.05 4.78 -16.79
N LEU A 439 13.32 5.70 -16.14
CA LEU A 439 12.11 6.34 -16.65
C LEU A 439 11.94 7.77 -16.11
N THR A 440 11.22 8.63 -16.80
CA THR A 440 10.85 9.97 -16.30
C THR A 440 9.92 9.89 -15.08
N GLY A 441 9.89 10.92 -14.23
CA GLY A 441 9.10 10.91 -12.99
C GLY A 441 7.59 10.71 -13.14
N ASP A 442 6.99 11.16 -14.24
CA ASP A 442 5.53 10.99 -14.45
C ASP A 442 5.18 9.64 -15.09
N HIS A 443 6.16 8.85 -15.49
CA HIS A 443 5.91 7.54 -16.07
C HIS A 443 5.52 6.55 -14.96
N MET A 444 4.47 5.75 -15.16
CA MET A 444 3.90 4.96 -14.07
C MET A 444 4.54 3.57 -13.94
N VAL A 445 4.74 3.12 -12.70
CA VAL A 445 5.39 1.87 -12.34
C VAL A 445 4.56 1.10 -11.31
N PHE A 446 4.64 -0.21 -11.35
CA PHE A 446 3.90 -1.09 -10.45
C PHE A 446 4.67 -1.31 -9.16
N VAL A 447 4.06 -0.95 -8.03
CA VAL A 447 4.64 -1.03 -6.68
C VAL A 447 3.77 -1.96 -5.84
N VAL A 448 4.40 -2.87 -5.11
CA VAL A 448 3.71 -3.81 -4.22
C VAL A 448 2.98 -3.06 -3.12
N GLY A 449 1.73 -3.47 -2.84
CA GLY A 449 0.85 -2.79 -1.87
C GLY A 449 0.02 -1.65 -2.45
N ARG A 450 0.18 -1.31 -3.73
CA ARG A 450 -0.70 -0.37 -4.46
C ARG A 450 -1.71 -1.13 -5.31
N HIS A 451 -2.92 -0.59 -5.47
CA HIS A 451 -3.94 -1.21 -6.33
C HIS A 451 -3.75 -0.87 -7.82
N HIS A 452 -3.00 0.18 -8.15
CA HIS A 452 -2.72 0.59 -9.52
C HIS A 452 -1.29 1.14 -9.62
N PRO A 453 -0.70 1.19 -10.84
CA PRO A 453 0.63 1.77 -10.99
C PRO A 453 0.61 3.25 -10.65
N VAL A 454 1.69 3.69 -10.00
CA VAL A 454 1.88 5.05 -9.51
C VAL A 454 3.01 5.73 -10.28
N PRO A 455 3.04 7.07 -10.38
CA PRO A 455 4.15 7.80 -11.00
C PRO A 455 5.49 7.41 -10.36
N ALA A 456 6.53 7.28 -11.18
CA ALA A 456 7.88 7.00 -10.67
C ALA A 456 8.39 8.08 -9.69
N ARG A 457 7.88 9.31 -9.79
CA ARG A 457 8.17 10.39 -8.83
C ARG A 457 7.67 10.15 -7.41
N SER A 458 6.69 9.25 -7.23
CA SER A 458 6.23 8.86 -5.89
C SER A 458 6.96 7.66 -5.32
N VAL A 459 7.81 7.00 -6.12
CA VAL A 459 8.59 5.85 -5.64
C VAL A 459 9.69 6.33 -4.69
N GLN A 460 9.87 5.59 -3.61
CA GLN A 460 10.85 5.85 -2.56
C GLN A 460 11.83 4.68 -2.42
N VAL A 461 13.01 4.97 -1.87
CA VAL A 461 13.93 3.92 -1.43
C VAL A 461 13.22 3.08 -0.36
N GLY A 462 13.20 1.77 -0.56
CA GLY A 462 12.45 0.81 0.25
C GLY A 462 11.15 0.33 -0.40
N ASP A 463 10.66 0.96 -1.48
CA ASP A 463 9.51 0.44 -2.22
C ASP A 463 9.87 -0.86 -2.94
N LEU A 464 8.95 -1.81 -2.99
CA LEU A 464 9.14 -3.07 -3.70
C LEU A 464 8.50 -2.99 -5.08
N LEU A 465 9.30 -3.13 -6.13
CA LEU A 465 8.82 -3.11 -7.51
C LEU A 465 8.44 -4.52 -7.98
N VAL A 466 7.46 -4.58 -8.87
CA VAL A 466 6.94 -5.83 -9.45
C VAL A 466 7.69 -6.15 -10.74
N SER A 467 7.91 -7.43 -11.07
CA SER A 467 8.47 -7.88 -12.35
C SER A 467 7.46 -8.60 -13.27
N GLY A 468 6.32 -9.06 -12.72
CA GLY A 468 5.20 -9.67 -13.46
C GLY A 468 3.88 -9.75 -12.65
N GLY A 469 2.73 -9.75 -13.33
CA GLY A 469 1.39 -9.72 -12.74
C GLY A 469 0.25 -9.33 -13.72
N SER A 470 -1.01 -9.67 -13.41
CA SER A 470 -2.17 -9.39 -14.27
C SER A 470 -2.72 -7.95 -14.12
N ASN A 471 -3.11 -7.31 -15.23
CA ASN A 471 -3.50 -5.89 -15.26
C ASN A 471 -4.89 -5.56 -14.67
N ASP A 472 -5.76 -6.55 -14.43
CA ASP A 472 -7.17 -6.32 -14.12
C ASP A 472 -7.66 -6.87 -12.77
N THR A 473 -6.85 -7.64 -12.06
CA THR A 473 -7.12 -8.09 -10.67
C THR A 473 -5.84 -8.02 -9.86
N TYR A 474 -5.73 -7.01 -9.00
CA TYR A 474 -4.62 -6.83 -8.06
C TYR A 474 -4.86 -7.65 -6.80
N ASP A 475 -4.90 -8.97 -6.98
CA ASP A 475 -4.99 -9.94 -5.90
C ASP A 475 -3.78 -10.88 -5.97
N THR A 476 -2.99 -10.81 -4.90
CA THR A 476 -2.06 -11.78 -4.28
C THR A 476 -1.00 -12.58 -5.07
N ASP A 477 -1.00 -12.66 -6.41
CA ASP A 477 0.00 -13.44 -7.19
C ASP A 477 1.02 -12.55 -7.94
N LEU A 478 1.54 -11.49 -7.29
CA LEU A 478 2.57 -10.63 -7.89
C LEU A 478 3.96 -11.27 -7.77
N ASP A 479 4.70 -11.33 -8.88
CA ASP A 479 6.11 -11.73 -8.86
C ASP A 479 6.95 -10.57 -8.27
N LEU A 480 7.49 -10.84 -7.08
CA LEU A 480 8.30 -9.92 -6.28
C LEU A 480 9.76 -9.86 -6.73
N SER A 481 10.11 -10.51 -7.85
CA SER A 481 11.49 -10.53 -8.36
C SER A 481 11.98 -9.17 -8.90
N GLY A 482 11.11 -8.14 -8.96
CA GLY A 482 11.52 -6.77 -9.26
C GLY A 482 12.48 -6.18 -8.22
N GLY A 483 12.34 -6.57 -6.94
CA GLY A 483 13.27 -6.22 -5.87
C GLY A 483 13.04 -4.84 -5.24
N LEU A 484 13.60 -4.65 -4.04
CA LEU A 484 13.47 -3.42 -3.25
C LEU A 484 14.25 -2.30 -3.89
N VAL A 485 13.68 -1.11 -4.03
CA VAL A 485 14.41 0.08 -4.47
C VAL A 485 15.47 0.40 -3.41
N THR A 486 16.74 0.26 -3.76
CA THR A 486 17.89 0.52 -2.89
C THR A 486 18.49 1.90 -3.13
N MET A 487 18.28 2.47 -4.31
CA MET A 487 18.79 3.77 -4.69
C MET A 487 17.92 4.39 -5.78
N ILE A 488 17.65 5.67 -5.64
CA ILE A 488 17.02 6.50 -6.66
C ILE A 488 18.01 7.60 -7.00
N GLN A 489 18.30 7.78 -8.29
CA GLN A 489 19.12 8.88 -8.76
C GLN A 489 18.53 9.50 -10.01
N THR A 490 18.80 10.79 -10.18
CA THR A 490 18.38 11.55 -11.34
C THR A 490 19.51 11.62 -12.36
N VAL A 491 19.23 11.26 -13.61
CA VAL A 491 20.19 11.30 -14.73
C VAL A 491 19.60 12.06 -15.90
N ARG A 492 20.43 12.83 -16.62
CA ARG A 492 20.04 13.50 -17.86
C ARG A 492 20.58 12.77 -19.07
N ARG A 493 19.70 12.44 -20.01
CA ARG A 493 20.07 11.74 -21.25
C ARG A 493 19.27 12.27 -22.44
N THR A 494 19.81 12.08 -23.64
CA THR A 494 19.00 12.20 -24.86
C THR A 494 18.23 10.92 -25.12
N GLY A 495 17.08 11.04 -25.76
CA GLY A 495 16.32 9.91 -26.27
C GLY A 495 15.19 9.53 -25.32
N ILE A 496 13.95 9.69 -25.79
CA ILE A 496 12.74 9.32 -25.06
C ILE A 496 11.85 8.41 -25.91
N TYR A 497 11.36 7.34 -25.27
CA TYR A 497 10.63 6.25 -25.91
C TYR A 497 9.44 5.85 -25.03
N ALA A 498 8.26 5.76 -25.62
CA ALA A 498 7.05 5.29 -24.91
C ALA A 498 6.30 4.28 -25.80
N PRO A 499 6.71 2.99 -25.82
CA PRO A 499 6.01 1.96 -26.56
C PRO A 499 4.64 1.68 -25.93
N LEU A 500 3.64 1.47 -26.77
CA LEU A 500 2.28 1.15 -26.35
C LEU A 500 1.94 -0.31 -26.62
N THR A 501 1.55 -1.04 -25.57
CA THR A 501 1.06 -2.42 -25.64
C THR A 501 -0.45 -2.49 -25.40
N PRO A 502 -1.16 -3.50 -25.94
CA PRO A 502 -2.60 -3.65 -25.78
C PRO A 502 -3.07 -3.64 -24.33
N SER A 503 -2.33 -4.26 -23.42
CA SER A 503 -2.62 -4.29 -21.99
C SER A 503 -2.25 -2.98 -21.27
N GLY A 504 -1.33 -2.18 -21.84
CA GLY A 504 -0.81 -0.99 -21.21
C GLY A 504 0.26 -1.26 -20.16
N ALA A 505 0.92 -2.43 -20.24
CA ALA A 505 2.06 -2.80 -19.40
C ALA A 505 3.22 -3.32 -20.26
N LEU A 506 4.44 -3.21 -19.75
CA LEU A 506 5.65 -3.80 -20.32
C LEU A 506 6.71 -4.03 -19.25
N VAL A 507 7.55 -5.06 -19.44
CA VAL A 507 8.68 -5.32 -18.53
C VAL A 507 9.93 -4.63 -19.07
N VAL A 508 10.39 -3.61 -18.34
CA VAL A 508 11.54 -2.76 -18.66
C VAL A 508 12.63 -2.95 -17.63
N ASP A 509 13.84 -3.27 -18.08
CA ASP A 509 14.99 -3.54 -17.21
C ASP A 509 14.69 -4.59 -16.12
N GLY A 510 13.80 -5.55 -16.43
CA GLY A 510 13.34 -6.60 -15.51
C GLY A 510 12.20 -6.18 -14.57
N ILE A 511 11.69 -4.96 -14.67
CA ILE A 511 10.63 -4.41 -13.82
C ILE A 511 9.37 -4.14 -14.65
N LEU A 512 8.20 -4.49 -14.12
CA LEU A 512 6.90 -4.20 -14.71
C LEU A 512 6.60 -2.70 -14.60
N ALA A 513 6.43 -2.06 -15.75
CA ALA A 513 6.08 -0.65 -15.89
C ALA A 513 4.82 -0.49 -16.74
N SER A 514 4.10 0.62 -16.54
CA SER A 514 2.97 0.97 -17.39
C SER A 514 3.44 1.41 -18.78
N SER A 515 2.60 1.31 -19.80
CA SER A 515 2.79 2.03 -21.06
C SER A 515 2.34 3.50 -20.99
N TYR A 516 1.78 3.91 -19.84
CA TYR A 516 1.14 5.21 -19.64
C TYR A 516 1.84 6.03 -18.56
N VAL A 517 1.43 7.29 -18.50
CA VAL A 517 1.96 8.31 -17.62
C VAL A 517 0.86 8.86 -16.73
N ALA A 518 1.26 9.49 -15.63
CA ALA A 518 0.39 10.26 -14.77
C ALA A 518 -0.33 11.34 -15.58
N LEU A 519 -1.64 11.42 -15.42
CA LEU A 519 -2.49 12.43 -16.05
C LEU A 519 -2.71 13.65 -15.15
N GLN A 520 -2.54 13.48 -13.83
CA GLN A 520 -2.65 14.52 -12.82
C GLN A 520 -1.34 14.62 -12.04
N GLN A 521 -0.93 15.84 -11.69
CA GLN A 521 0.31 16.08 -10.96
C GLN A 521 0.17 15.78 -9.47
N GLU A 522 -0.94 16.19 -8.86
CA GLU A 522 -1.17 16.07 -7.42
C GLU A 522 -1.66 14.67 -7.01
N SER A 523 -2.28 13.94 -7.94
CA SER A 523 -2.74 12.58 -7.66
C SER A 523 -1.70 11.53 -8.04
N LEU A 524 -1.57 10.49 -7.21
CA LEU A 524 -0.60 9.42 -7.37
C LEU A 524 -1.20 8.14 -7.96
N GLU A 525 -2.48 7.85 -7.77
CA GLU A 525 -3.04 6.53 -8.13
C GLU A 525 -4.40 6.67 -8.81
N PHE A 526 -5.33 7.29 -8.11
CA PHE A 526 -6.71 7.49 -8.57
C PHE A 526 -6.89 8.83 -9.26
N VAL A 527 -7.93 8.99 -10.07
CA VAL A 527 -8.30 10.31 -10.57
C VAL A 527 -8.93 11.11 -9.44
N GLN A 528 -8.51 12.35 -9.27
CA GLN A 528 -9.07 13.28 -8.29
C GLN A 528 -9.87 14.37 -8.99
N TRP A 529 -10.93 14.84 -8.34
CA TRP A 529 -11.56 16.11 -8.69
C TRP A 529 -10.64 17.28 -8.33
N HIS A 530 -10.91 18.46 -8.88
CA HIS A 530 -10.17 19.68 -8.57
C HIS A 530 -10.15 20.04 -7.06
N ASP A 531 -11.11 19.55 -6.27
CA ASP A 531 -11.16 19.73 -4.82
C ASP A 531 -10.34 18.67 -4.03
N GLY A 532 -9.58 17.83 -4.73
CA GLY A 532 -8.78 16.73 -4.17
C GLY A 532 -9.59 15.47 -3.86
N THR A 533 -10.92 15.49 -4.03
CA THR A 533 -11.77 14.32 -3.76
C THR A 533 -11.46 13.21 -4.78
N THR A 534 -11.10 12.03 -4.29
CA THR A 534 -10.77 10.88 -5.14
C THR A 534 -12.01 10.26 -5.80
N ILE A 535 -11.85 9.76 -7.02
CA ILE A 535 -12.82 8.92 -7.74
C ILE A 535 -12.37 7.46 -7.62
N PRO A 536 -12.86 6.67 -6.65
CA PRO A 536 -12.28 5.37 -6.31
C PRO A 536 -12.34 4.33 -7.44
N LEU A 537 -13.27 4.50 -8.38
CA LEU A 537 -13.48 3.56 -9.50
C LEU A 537 -12.60 3.85 -10.72
N LEU A 538 -11.90 4.99 -10.75
CA LEU A 538 -11.17 5.46 -11.91
C LEU A 538 -9.71 5.77 -11.55
N SER A 539 -8.80 4.84 -11.87
CA SER A 539 -7.36 5.09 -11.76
C SER A 539 -6.82 5.87 -12.95
N GLN A 540 -5.66 6.50 -12.78
CA GLN A 540 -4.99 7.21 -13.88
C GLN A 540 -4.64 6.25 -15.04
N GLN A 541 -4.20 5.03 -14.71
CA GLN A 541 -4.00 3.93 -15.65
C GLN A 541 -5.27 3.66 -16.48
N ARG A 542 -6.41 3.47 -15.83
CA ARG A 542 -7.69 3.19 -16.51
C ARG A 542 -8.13 4.34 -17.38
N LEU A 543 -8.00 5.58 -16.91
CA LEU A 543 -8.36 6.76 -17.68
C LEU A 543 -7.50 6.89 -18.95
N ALA A 544 -6.18 6.72 -18.83
CA ALA A 544 -5.27 6.73 -19.99
C ALA A 544 -5.58 5.57 -20.94
N HIS A 545 -5.83 4.38 -20.41
CA HIS A 545 -6.14 3.19 -21.17
C HIS A 545 -7.44 3.31 -21.98
N TRP A 546 -8.48 3.94 -21.39
CA TRP A 546 -9.75 4.24 -22.06
C TRP A 546 -9.59 5.37 -23.09
N GLY A 547 -8.85 6.42 -22.75
CA GLY A 547 -8.57 7.52 -23.66
C GLY A 547 -7.85 7.06 -24.93
N LEU A 548 -6.97 6.07 -24.82
CA LEU A 548 -6.24 5.49 -25.95
C LEU A 548 -6.97 4.32 -26.63
N ALA A 549 -8.15 3.91 -26.18
CA ALA A 549 -8.87 2.75 -26.74
C ALA A 549 -9.18 2.90 -28.24
N PRO A 550 -9.66 4.05 -28.76
CA PRO A 550 -9.90 4.20 -30.20
C PRO A 550 -8.60 4.11 -31.01
N PHE A 551 -7.53 4.71 -30.50
CA PHE A 551 -6.21 4.67 -31.13
C PHE A 551 -5.65 3.24 -31.15
N ARG A 552 -5.75 2.52 -30.02
CA ARG A 552 -5.41 1.09 -29.91
C ARG A 552 -6.19 0.26 -30.93
N MET A 553 -7.52 0.42 -31.01
CA MET A 553 -8.36 -0.31 -31.96
C MET A 553 -7.94 -0.08 -33.42
N ILE A 554 -7.61 1.15 -33.80
CA ILE A 554 -7.14 1.47 -35.16
C ILE A 554 -5.78 0.82 -35.43
N CYS A 555 -4.85 0.90 -34.46
CA CYS A 555 -3.47 0.45 -34.63
C CYS A 555 -3.29 -1.07 -34.46
N THR A 556 -4.24 -1.78 -33.83
CA THR A 556 -4.18 -3.25 -33.69
C THR A 556 -5.00 -4.01 -34.73
N THR A 557 -5.96 -3.37 -35.42
CA THR A 557 -6.81 -4.05 -36.40
C THR A 557 -6.16 -4.11 -37.79
N GLN A 558 -6.00 -5.31 -38.33
CA GLN A 558 -5.44 -5.55 -39.66
C GLN A 558 -6.24 -4.91 -40.80
N LEU A 559 -7.54 -4.69 -40.60
CA LEU A 559 -8.44 -4.07 -41.58
C LEU A 559 -8.15 -2.58 -41.82
N LEU A 560 -7.64 -1.84 -40.83
CA LEU A 560 -7.39 -0.41 -40.93
C LEU A 560 -5.91 -0.09 -41.19
N THR A 561 -4.99 -0.89 -40.64
CA THR A 561 -3.53 -0.70 -40.72
C THR A 561 -2.93 -0.86 -42.13
N THR A 562 -3.67 -1.42 -43.09
CA THR A 562 -3.24 -1.52 -44.50
C THR A 562 -3.45 -0.22 -45.29
N THR A 563 -4.18 0.75 -44.74
CA THR A 563 -4.32 2.08 -45.34
C THR A 563 -3.13 2.96 -44.96
N ALA A 564 -2.58 3.69 -45.93
CA ALA A 564 -1.46 4.62 -45.69
C ALA A 564 -1.79 5.67 -44.60
N ALA A 565 -3.07 6.00 -44.42
CA ALA A 565 -3.52 6.93 -43.38
C ALA A 565 -3.40 6.33 -41.96
N ALA A 566 -3.79 5.07 -41.76
CA ALA A 566 -3.69 4.42 -40.46
C ALA A 566 -2.24 4.08 -40.09
N SER A 567 -1.41 3.67 -41.07
CA SER A 567 0.02 3.44 -40.82
C SER A 567 0.68 4.74 -40.31
N THR A 568 0.43 5.85 -41.02
CA THR A 568 0.95 7.19 -40.65
C THR A 568 0.45 7.66 -39.28
N LEU A 569 -0.82 7.37 -38.92
CA LEU A 569 -1.39 7.73 -37.62
C LEU A 569 -0.72 6.98 -36.45
N CYS A 570 -0.40 5.70 -36.67
CA CYS A 570 0.17 4.84 -35.63
C CYS A 570 1.70 4.94 -35.57
N ASP A 571 2.38 5.42 -36.63
CA ASP A 571 3.82 5.69 -36.68
C ASP A 571 4.17 6.95 -35.87
N ALA A 572 5.27 6.88 -35.12
CA ALA A 572 5.65 7.91 -34.15
C ALA A 572 6.06 9.26 -34.79
N SER A 573 6.20 9.31 -36.12
CA SER A 573 6.80 10.41 -36.87
C SER A 573 5.84 11.56 -37.25
N ALA A 574 4.75 11.76 -36.52
CA ALA A 574 3.70 12.70 -36.94
C ALA A 574 4.00 14.18 -36.63
N ASP A 575 5.04 14.51 -35.86
CA ASP A 575 5.50 15.89 -35.63
C ASP A 575 7.02 16.00 -35.35
N ASN A 576 7.57 17.22 -35.33
CA ASN A 576 8.98 17.51 -35.01
C ASN A 576 9.35 17.25 -33.52
N HIS A 577 8.40 16.76 -32.72
CA HIS A 577 8.59 16.50 -31.29
C HIS A 577 8.55 15.01 -30.95
N GLY A 578 8.13 14.14 -31.87
CA GLY A 578 8.14 12.69 -31.73
C GLY A 578 6.84 12.10 -31.15
N MET A 579 5.74 12.86 -31.10
CA MET A 579 4.49 12.44 -30.47
C MET A 579 3.33 12.42 -31.47
N PRO A 580 2.54 11.34 -31.56
CA PRO A 580 1.33 11.34 -32.40
C PRO A 580 0.34 12.43 -31.97
N ALA A 581 -0.26 13.12 -32.93
CA ALA A 581 -1.16 14.25 -32.67
C ALA A 581 -2.33 13.87 -31.73
N TYR A 582 -2.83 12.64 -31.81
CA TYR A 582 -3.88 12.13 -30.94
C TYR A 582 -3.45 12.04 -29.47
N VAL A 583 -2.23 11.52 -29.23
CA VAL A 583 -1.66 11.40 -27.88
C VAL A 583 -1.44 12.79 -27.29
N ARG A 584 -0.86 13.71 -28.08
CA ARG A 584 -0.64 15.10 -27.67
C ARG A 584 -1.94 15.81 -27.31
N MET A 585 -2.97 15.67 -28.13
CA MET A 585 -4.29 16.25 -27.88
C MET A 585 -4.93 15.68 -26.61
N GLY A 586 -4.82 14.36 -26.38
CA GLY A 586 -5.32 13.72 -25.17
C GLY A 586 -4.66 14.24 -23.91
N LEU A 587 -3.32 14.37 -23.90
CA LEU A 587 -2.58 14.95 -22.78
C LEU A 587 -2.98 16.40 -22.50
N GLN A 588 -3.06 17.24 -23.55
CA GLN A 588 -3.48 18.64 -23.42
C GLN A 588 -4.91 18.75 -22.88
N LEU A 589 -5.82 17.90 -23.34
CA LEU A 589 -7.20 17.89 -22.85
C LEU A 589 -7.26 17.46 -21.38
N SER A 590 -6.47 16.46 -20.98
CA SER A 590 -6.40 16.00 -19.60
C SER A 590 -5.86 17.09 -18.66
N GLN A 591 -4.76 17.74 -19.05
CA GLN A 591 -4.16 18.85 -18.28
C GLN A 591 -5.12 20.04 -18.17
N TRP A 592 -5.81 20.38 -19.26
CA TRP A 592 -6.81 21.43 -19.24
C TRP A 592 -8.00 21.07 -18.33
N ALA A 593 -8.48 19.82 -18.40
CA ALA A 593 -9.59 19.34 -17.58
C ALA A 593 -9.25 19.35 -16.08
N ASP A 594 -8.00 19.02 -15.73
CA ASP A 594 -7.50 19.04 -14.35
C ASP A 594 -7.59 20.45 -13.71
N GLN A 595 -7.46 21.50 -14.52
CA GLN A 595 -7.57 22.90 -14.09
C GLN A 595 -9.01 23.41 -14.00
N GLN A 596 -10.01 22.62 -14.39
CA GLN A 596 -11.41 23.04 -14.37
C GLN A 596 -12.10 22.73 -13.04
N SER A 597 -13.18 23.45 -12.75
CA SER A 597 -14.02 23.16 -11.59
C SER A 597 -14.57 21.72 -11.63
N LYS A 598 -14.84 21.14 -10.46
CA LYS A 598 -15.44 19.81 -10.32
C LYS A 598 -16.67 19.60 -11.21
N TRP A 599 -17.57 20.58 -11.30
CA TRP A 599 -18.76 20.47 -12.14
C TRP A 599 -18.43 20.40 -13.63
N THR A 600 -17.39 21.11 -14.07
CA THR A 600 -16.90 21.03 -15.45
C THR A 600 -16.27 19.66 -15.70
N GLN A 601 -15.46 19.15 -14.76
CA GLN A 601 -14.87 17.80 -14.85
C GLN A 601 -15.95 16.71 -14.89
N VAL A 602 -17.00 16.82 -14.07
CA VAL A 602 -18.16 15.92 -14.10
C VAL A 602 -18.84 15.95 -15.47
N LEU A 603 -19.05 17.13 -16.05
CA LEU A 603 -19.64 17.29 -17.38
C LEU A 603 -18.73 16.79 -18.52
N LEU A 604 -17.43 16.62 -18.29
CA LEU A 604 -16.50 16.05 -19.27
C LEU A 604 -16.43 14.52 -19.16
N ILE A 605 -16.41 13.99 -17.93
CA ILE A 605 -16.30 12.55 -17.66
C ILE A 605 -17.64 11.84 -17.94
N PHE A 606 -18.77 12.45 -17.61
CA PHE A 606 -20.08 11.82 -17.75
C PHE A 606 -20.46 11.47 -19.21
N PRO A 607 -20.24 12.34 -20.22
CA PRO A 607 -20.45 11.99 -21.63
C PRO A 607 -19.49 10.92 -22.13
N LEU A 608 -18.22 10.93 -21.70
CA LEU A 608 -17.24 9.90 -22.06
C LEU A 608 -17.68 8.53 -21.52
N PHE A 609 -18.21 8.49 -20.30
CA PHE A 609 -18.80 7.28 -19.71
C PHE A 609 -20.02 6.79 -20.49
N LEU A 610 -20.90 7.69 -20.95
CA LEU A 610 -22.06 7.33 -21.77
C LEU A 610 -21.67 6.86 -23.18
N ILE A 611 -20.65 7.45 -23.80
CA ILE A 611 -20.10 7.01 -25.08
C ILE A 611 -19.47 5.62 -24.93
N LEU A 612 -18.69 5.39 -23.86
CA LEU A 612 -18.07 4.10 -23.57
C LEU A 612 -19.13 3.02 -23.30
N LEU A 613 -20.17 3.33 -22.52
CA LEU A 613 -21.35 2.46 -22.34
C LEU A 613 -22.05 2.17 -23.65
N GLY A 614 -22.18 3.17 -24.54
CA GLY A 614 -22.75 2.98 -25.87
C GLY A 614 -21.91 2.07 -26.77
N ILE A 615 -20.58 2.17 -26.69
CA ILE A 615 -19.64 1.31 -27.43
C ILE A 615 -19.67 -0.12 -26.87
N LEU A 616 -19.65 -0.30 -25.54
CA LEU A 616 -19.75 -1.61 -24.88
C LEU A 616 -21.11 -2.27 -25.16
N ALA A 617 -22.21 -1.51 -25.11
CA ALA A 617 -23.53 -2.01 -25.49
C ALA A 617 -23.62 -2.40 -26.96
N SER A 618 -22.83 -1.78 -27.85
CA SER A 618 -22.75 -2.15 -29.26
C SER A 618 -21.85 -3.36 -29.53
N ALA A 619 -20.94 -3.70 -28.60
CA ALA A 619 -20.02 -4.81 -28.73
C ALA A 619 -20.68 -6.17 -28.37
N GLU A 620 -21.82 -6.17 -27.67
CA GLU A 620 -22.51 -7.41 -27.26
C GLU A 620 -23.88 -7.69 -27.90
N VAL A 621 -24.46 -6.82 -28.74
CA VAL A 621 -25.72 -7.16 -29.44
C VAL A 621 -25.77 -6.62 -30.87
N PRO A 622 -26.01 -7.47 -31.88
CA PRO A 622 -26.30 -6.99 -33.22
C PRO A 622 -27.79 -6.58 -33.31
N TRP A 623 -28.02 -5.28 -33.54
CA TRP A 623 -29.02 -4.69 -34.46
C TRP A 623 -30.04 -3.64 -33.91
N TYR A 624 -30.20 -2.63 -34.78
CA TYR A 624 -31.31 -1.69 -35.06
C TYR A 624 -31.69 -0.55 -34.08
N LEU A 625 -31.39 0.67 -34.56
CA LEU A 625 -32.18 1.91 -34.42
C LEU A 625 -32.59 2.33 -32.99
N GLY A 626 -31.62 2.80 -32.21
CA GLY A 626 -31.91 3.58 -31.00
C GLY A 626 -30.75 4.45 -30.53
N VAL A 627 -29.52 3.91 -30.61
CA VAL A 627 -28.32 4.56 -30.04
C VAL A 627 -27.88 5.83 -30.79
N PRO A 628 -27.88 5.90 -32.14
CA PRO A 628 -27.49 7.13 -32.83
C PRO A 628 -28.44 8.32 -32.57
N GLY A 629 -29.73 8.04 -32.37
CA GLY A 629 -30.73 9.05 -32.07
C GLY A 629 -30.52 9.68 -30.70
N LEU A 630 -30.21 8.86 -29.69
CA LEU A 630 -29.95 9.34 -28.33
C LEU A 630 -28.66 10.19 -28.27
N VAL A 631 -27.58 9.74 -28.93
CA VAL A 631 -26.31 10.48 -28.99
C VAL A 631 -26.49 11.83 -29.69
N THR A 632 -27.24 11.87 -30.80
CA THR A 632 -27.52 13.12 -31.51
C THR A 632 -28.37 14.08 -30.66
N LEU A 633 -29.36 13.57 -29.94
CA LEU A 633 -30.25 14.38 -29.09
C LEU A 633 -29.51 14.95 -27.88
N VAL A 634 -28.61 14.16 -27.26
CA VAL A 634 -27.74 14.60 -26.16
C VAL A 634 -26.71 15.62 -26.66
N THR A 635 -26.15 15.43 -27.85
CA THR A 635 -25.19 16.40 -28.44
C THR A 635 -25.87 17.73 -28.76
N LEU A 636 -27.10 17.71 -29.26
CA LEU A 636 -27.88 18.93 -29.53
C LEU A 636 -28.29 19.65 -28.23
N LEU A 637 -28.66 18.91 -27.18
CA LEU A 637 -28.91 19.45 -25.85
C LEU A 637 -27.64 20.05 -25.23
N TYR A 638 -26.49 19.39 -25.41
CA TYR A 638 -25.18 19.85 -24.98
C TYR A 638 -24.79 21.17 -25.67
N VAL A 639 -24.89 21.23 -27.00
CA VAL A 639 -24.64 22.46 -27.77
C VAL A 639 -25.57 23.59 -27.33
N HIS A 640 -26.85 23.28 -27.06
CA HIS A 640 -27.82 24.27 -26.60
C HIS A 640 -27.50 24.80 -25.19
N LEU A 641 -27.10 23.93 -24.26
CA LEU A 641 -26.74 24.31 -22.89
C LEU A 641 -25.43 25.11 -22.84
N VAL A 642 -24.42 24.70 -23.62
CA VAL A 642 -23.15 25.42 -23.76
C VAL A 642 -23.35 26.79 -24.39
N ALA A 643 -24.17 26.88 -25.45
CA ALA A 643 -24.50 28.17 -26.07
C ALA A 643 -25.24 29.12 -25.10
N LYS A 644 -26.10 28.57 -24.23
CA LYS A 644 -26.85 29.34 -23.23
C LYS A 644 -25.97 29.82 -22.06
N HIS A 645 -24.93 29.07 -21.69
CA HIS A 645 -24.00 29.47 -20.62
C HIS A 645 -22.85 30.36 -21.12
N CYS A 646 -22.44 30.26 -22.39
CA CYS A 646 -21.33 31.04 -22.95
C CYS A 646 -21.73 32.37 -23.61
N ASN A 647 -23.03 32.73 -23.66
CA ASN A 647 -23.54 33.97 -24.26
C ASN A 647 -23.09 34.20 -25.74
N VAL A 648 -22.89 33.12 -26.49
CA VAL A 648 -22.44 33.18 -27.90
C VAL A 648 -23.67 33.18 -28.81
N SER A 649 -23.97 34.32 -29.46
CA SER A 649 -25.02 34.38 -30.49
C SER A 649 -24.46 33.90 -31.83
N PHE A 650 -24.97 32.78 -32.36
CA PHE A 650 -24.71 32.39 -33.75
C PHE A 650 -25.70 33.10 -34.68
N SER A 651 -25.24 34.12 -35.41
CA SER A 651 -26.01 34.65 -36.54
C SER A 651 -25.86 33.68 -37.72
N VAL A 652 -26.94 32.98 -38.08
CA VAL A 652 -26.97 32.13 -39.27
C VAL A 652 -27.25 33.03 -40.48
N GLN A 653 -26.19 33.31 -41.25
CA GLN A 653 -26.33 33.93 -42.56
C GLN A 653 -26.98 32.90 -43.52
N ARG A 654 -28.23 33.16 -43.93
CA ARG A 654 -28.91 32.39 -44.97
C ARG A 654 -28.29 32.70 -46.34
N SER A 655 -27.49 31.80 -46.90
CA SER A 655 -27.28 31.74 -48.36
C SER A 655 -28.12 30.61 -48.96
N LYS A 656 -29.01 31.00 -49.87
CA LYS A 656 -29.80 30.12 -50.75
C LYS A 656 -28.86 29.25 -51.59
N SER A 657 -29.09 27.93 -51.63
CA SER A 657 -28.91 27.06 -52.82
C SER A 657 -29.33 25.61 -52.51
N ALA A 658 -30.15 25.05 -53.41
CA ALA A 658 -30.44 23.63 -53.65
C ALA A 658 -31.13 22.85 -52.50
N LEU A 659 -32.45 22.60 -52.48
CA LEU A 659 -33.35 22.20 -53.57
C LEU A 659 -32.97 20.84 -54.18
N CYS A 660 -33.07 19.78 -53.36
CA CYS A 660 -33.33 18.40 -53.79
C CYS A 660 -33.92 17.62 -52.61
N PHE A 661 -34.82 16.67 -52.85
CA PHE A 661 -35.56 15.85 -51.85
C PHE A 661 -36.82 16.46 -51.20
N HIS A 662 -37.68 17.10 -51.99
CA HIS A 662 -39.11 17.20 -51.65
C HIS A 662 -40.04 16.81 -52.80
N ARG A 663 -39.72 15.70 -53.48
CA ARG A 663 -40.64 14.97 -54.36
C ARG A 663 -40.16 13.53 -54.46
N ILE A 664 -40.68 12.65 -53.59
CA ILE A 664 -40.98 11.23 -53.80
C ILE A 664 -41.58 10.74 -52.48
N LEU A 665 -42.73 10.05 -52.56
CA LEU A 665 -43.55 9.47 -51.48
C LEU A 665 -44.70 10.33 -50.91
N LYS A 666 -45.56 10.81 -51.82
CA LYS A 666 -47.02 10.62 -51.70
C LYS A 666 -47.47 9.77 -52.91
N ALA A 667 -47.56 8.45 -52.75
CA ALA A 667 -48.41 7.55 -53.55
C ALA A 667 -48.18 6.07 -53.17
N LYS A 668 -48.98 5.52 -52.27
CA LYS A 668 -49.86 4.35 -52.46
C LYS A 668 -50.25 3.76 -51.10
N LYS A 669 -51.54 3.94 -50.79
CA LYS A 669 -52.44 3.26 -49.84
C LYS A 669 -51.92 2.89 -48.46
#